data_AF-A0A9P1CP86-F1
#
_entry.id   AF-A0A9P1CP86-F1
#
_cell.length_a   1.000
_cell.length_b   1.000
_cell.length_c   1.000
_cell.angle_alpha   90.00
_cell.angle_beta   90.00
_cell.angle_gamma   90.00
#
_symmetry.space_group_name_H-M   'P 1'
#
loop_
_entity.id
_entity.type
_entity.pdbx_description
1 polymer ?
#
loop_
_entity_poly.entity_id
_entity_poly.type
_entity_poly.pdbx_seq_one_letter_code
_entity_poly.pdbx_strand_id
1 'polypeptide(L)'
;MGICPSRHVACKRRVEEDGSTTGNVQLVIHNLAGEQLSLTRPSACQLHEILEAIHKEWKIPILAQRLVLKDEVVSQSSGAIGRILGLPSGGEVEQPKRIQEVGNQLSFEVQESLDLRLFDAVAASDYAEIAAALIDGAGPGVPDQDSKAPSAFLTALALKDREAEQMLWDAGVRTDQTDKSKTYRSLRQALATRSLPQAVKCLAHGADVNTWLRRGEGVMDTSGAPAAELLRTIHEELRKVEDAVGITNAIFVSLHGGKGFDSASDTDTAMLYSAKGDCSVELMKTGMLKDVNKRCVELDQELAKRISDGEIQGLICISCDVDLHASTLRAAAATKIPVTGSGGTSLSAASSRFGIQLVGNAGGSVATTSYTRAVSYTYALATAWMKKYHALSSTGQKPQVTSVLCACLPAFWAVALTCRVLKLLMRSNLNWWPESCLFLLQTHALPTVCSVITATSLAPQHGSTVSMSSAIASIVCEKSILGGLLAGYLVAFSATYVLHRCILLNIPATMTNMILAGGMGSAVALLIAPSISYLQLITGYIRQAIHLCMSGTIQGVGGVIGALFCWGSKYGYYHSICLPLILVEMELGEAALCGSIDEATLVCVSAGICLANLIVTPSFEDQGKEETLQLSRRGLCINLLFGDFIEVAYPFMEKSLLVNLAGYVASGLSVELLTGNSEDVLSSAYLPLPAAILLARDPLRISRAYFAAFSVSFAGALLNNFLSTTASGTPLHALCAQHLQPGAASVVRLLCRMRADVNAGDSEGDSPLAHARYFGTKEIEQVLRQYGGKLRGPYYQFSFRR
;
A
#
# COMPACT_ATOMS: atom_id res chain seq x y z
N MET A 1 28.07 -26.25 23.34
CA MET A 1 27.30 -27.06 24.31
C MET A 1 27.06 -26.23 25.55
N GLY A 2 25.84 -26.22 26.09
CA GLY A 2 25.57 -25.83 27.47
C GLY A 2 25.07 -24.41 27.70
N ILE A 3 23.75 -24.27 27.68
CA ILE A 3 22.95 -23.15 28.16
C ILE A 3 22.67 -23.31 29.68
N CYS A 4 22.44 -22.17 30.36
CA CYS A 4 21.68 -21.95 31.61
C CYS A 4 22.37 -22.07 32.99
N PRO A 5 21.84 -21.42 34.07
CA PRO A 5 20.88 -20.31 34.15
C PRO A 5 21.17 -19.21 35.21
N SER A 6 20.34 -18.16 35.13
CA SER A 6 20.00 -17.09 36.08
C SER A 6 20.00 -17.38 37.60
N ARG A 7 20.38 -16.36 38.42
CA ARG A 7 19.47 -15.54 39.27
C ARG A 7 20.22 -14.68 40.29
N HIS A 8 19.67 -13.49 40.51
CA HIS A 8 20.09 -12.44 41.44
C HIS A 8 20.42 -12.91 42.87
N VAL A 9 21.52 -12.40 43.42
CA VAL A 9 21.62 -11.98 44.83
C VAL A 9 22.41 -10.68 44.88
N ALA A 10 21.80 -9.65 45.46
CA ALA A 10 22.43 -8.38 45.80
C ALA A 10 23.66 -8.63 46.67
N CYS A 11 24.86 -8.35 46.14
CA CYS A 11 26.04 -8.23 46.96
C CYS A 11 26.21 -6.75 47.31
N LYS A 12 25.58 -6.35 48.43
CA LYS A 12 26.07 -5.26 49.28
C LYS A 12 27.53 -5.61 49.62
N ARG A 13 28.48 -5.22 48.79
CA ARG A 13 29.87 -5.08 49.21
C ARG A 13 29.95 -3.81 50.01
N ARG A 14 29.76 -3.99 51.31
CA ARG A 14 30.45 -3.25 52.35
C ARG A 14 31.93 -3.36 51.99
N VAL A 15 32.45 -2.38 51.25
CA VAL A 15 33.89 -2.12 51.26
C VAL A 15 34.09 -1.41 52.58
N GLU A 16 34.73 -2.14 53.48
CA GLU A 16 35.22 -1.63 54.76
C GLU A 16 35.90 -0.28 54.52
N GLU A 17 35.33 0.74 55.16
CA GLU A 17 36.05 1.92 55.58
C GLU A 17 37.21 1.44 56.45
N ASP A 18 38.41 1.44 55.88
CA ASP A 18 39.64 1.45 56.66
C ASP A 18 40.69 2.26 55.90
N GLY A 19 41.16 3.32 56.55
CA GLY A 19 42.29 4.12 56.09
C GLY A 19 41.93 5.51 55.56
N SER A 20 41.35 6.35 56.42
CA SER A 20 41.43 7.80 56.31
C SER A 20 42.90 8.21 56.11
N THR A 21 43.29 8.49 54.88
CA THR A 21 44.55 9.17 54.59
C THR A 21 44.22 10.64 54.34
N THR A 22 44.01 11.36 55.44
CA THR A 22 43.79 12.81 55.51
C THR A 22 45.08 13.55 55.18
N GLY A 23 45.58 13.38 53.97
CA GLY A 23 46.63 14.22 53.39
C GLY A 23 45.97 15.21 52.44
N ASN A 24 46.10 16.50 52.74
CA ASN A 24 45.76 17.54 51.78
C ASN A 24 46.84 17.59 50.71
N VAL A 25 46.44 17.58 49.44
CA VAL A 25 47.35 17.75 48.31
C VAL A 25 47.23 19.18 47.81
N GLN A 26 48.36 19.89 47.78
CA GLN A 26 48.46 21.15 47.06
C GLN A 26 48.77 20.89 45.59
N LEU A 27 47.84 21.28 44.73
CA LEU A 27 47.94 21.21 43.28
C LEU A 27 48.16 22.61 42.75
N VAL A 28 49.14 22.73 41.86
CA VAL A 28 49.38 23.96 41.10
C VAL A 28 49.18 23.64 39.64
N ILE A 29 48.10 24.18 39.08
CA ILE A 29 47.67 23.95 37.70
C ILE A 29 48.07 25.17 36.89
N HIS A 30 48.74 24.95 35.76
CA HIS A 30 49.07 26.00 34.79
C HIS A 30 48.30 25.78 33.51
N ASN A 31 47.65 26.82 32.98
CA ASN A 31 47.12 26.76 31.63
C ASN A 31 48.22 27.09 30.59
N LEU A 32 47.92 26.85 29.32
CA LEU A 32 48.83 27.19 28.20
C LEU A 32 49.13 28.69 28.09
N ALA A 33 48.27 29.56 28.65
CA ALA A 33 48.47 31.01 28.69
C ALA A 33 49.43 31.47 29.80
N GLY A 34 49.90 30.55 30.66
CA GLY A 34 50.84 30.84 31.75
C GLY A 34 50.18 31.27 33.07
N GLU A 35 48.84 31.24 33.15
CA GLU A 35 48.10 31.53 34.37
C GLU A 35 48.17 30.35 35.35
N GLN A 36 48.06 30.63 36.65
CA GLN A 36 48.25 29.64 37.71
C GLN A 36 47.02 29.55 38.62
N LEU A 37 46.53 28.34 38.84
CA LEU A 37 45.46 28.01 39.79
C LEU A 37 46.00 27.07 40.87
N SER A 38 45.96 27.51 42.12
CA SER A 38 46.42 26.74 43.29
C SER A 38 45.22 26.17 44.05
N LEU A 39 45.09 24.83 44.10
CA LEU A 39 43.99 24.14 44.77
C LEU A 39 44.52 23.27 45.91
N THR A 40 43.89 23.33 47.07
CA THR A 40 44.13 22.38 48.17
C THR A 40 42.91 21.47 48.30
N ARG A 41 43.09 20.17 48.04
CA ARG A 41 42.01 19.17 48.07
C ARG A 41 42.46 17.88 48.79
N PRO A 42 41.52 17.13 49.40
CA PRO A 42 41.83 15.81 49.95
C PRO A 42 42.33 14.87 48.86
N SER A 43 43.27 13.97 49.20
CA SER A 43 43.76 12.92 48.28
C SER A 43 42.65 12.02 47.70
N ALA A 44 41.50 11.91 48.39
CA ALA A 44 40.33 11.15 47.97
C ALA A 44 39.42 11.85 46.95
N CYS A 45 39.65 13.15 46.68
CA CYS A 45 38.86 13.95 45.75
C CYS A 45 38.90 13.32 44.33
N GLN A 46 37.76 13.37 43.63
CA GLN A 46 37.66 12.81 42.28
C GLN A 46 38.22 13.77 41.24
N LEU A 47 38.74 13.23 40.13
CA LEU A 47 39.26 14.03 39.03
C LEU A 47 38.23 15.06 38.51
N HIS A 48 36.94 14.71 38.49
CA HIS A 48 35.85 15.60 38.07
C HIS A 48 35.78 16.90 38.88
N GLU A 49 36.00 16.83 40.20
CA GLU A 49 35.96 18.01 41.08
C GLU A 49 37.11 18.99 40.80
N ILE A 50 38.26 18.50 40.29
CA ILE A 50 39.33 19.39 39.79
C ILE A 50 38.89 20.05 38.48
N LEU A 51 38.35 19.27 37.55
CA LEU A 51 37.92 19.78 36.25
C LEU A 51 36.82 20.84 36.39
N GLU A 52 35.91 20.65 37.35
CA GLU A 52 34.93 21.66 37.76
C GLU A 52 35.57 22.92 38.34
N ALA A 53 36.61 22.77 39.18
CA ALA A 53 37.33 23.92 39.74
C ALA A 53 38.06 24.72 38.65
N ILE A 54 38.66 24.02 37.67
CA ILE A 54 39.28 24.63 36.48
C ILE A 54 38.22 25.32 35.63
N HIS A 55 37.09 24.68 35.37
CA HIS A 55 35.97 25.26 34.63
C HIS A 55 35.46 26.52 35.32
N LYS A 56 35.35 26.52 36.65
CA LYS A 56 34.89 27.66 37.43
C LYS A 56 35.81 28.88 37.28
N GLU A 57 37.12 28.66 37.30
CA GLU A 57 38.12 29.72 37.23
C GLU A 57 38.36 30.21 35.80
N TRP A 58 38.60 29.29 34.87
CA TRP A 58 39.07 29.62 33.51
C TRP A 58 37.99 29.48 32.43
N LYS A 59 36.77 29.06 32.79
CA LYS A 59 35.62 28.89 31.88
C LYS A 59 35.87 27.93 30.71
N ILE A 60 36.82 27.00 30.88
CA ILE A 60 37.13 25.96 29.89
C ILE A 60 36.16 24.78 30.09
N PRO A 61 35.46 24.29 29.05
CA PRO A 61 34.53 23.16 29.19
C PRO A 61 35.19 21.88 29.71
N ILE A 62 34.52 21.13 30.58
CA ILE A 62 35.11 19.94 31.23
C ILE A 62 35.61 18.90 30.21
N LEU A 63 34.85 18.66 29.13
CA LEU A 63 35.22 17.69 28.10
C LEU A 63 36.35 18.18 27.18
N ALA A 64 36.60 19.49 27.13
CA ALA A 64 37.69 20.10 26.39
C ALA A 64 39.02 20.09 27.18
N GLN A 65 38.96 19.96 28.50
CA GLN A 65 40.14 19.98 29.37
C GLN A 65 40.95 18.67 29.26
N ARG A 66 42.26 18.79 28.97
CA ARG A 66 43.23 17.71 29.11
C ARG A 66 44.29 18.08 30.14
N LEU A 67 44.46 17.24 31.16
CA LEU A 67 45.50 17.43 32.16
C LEU A 67 46.73 16.62 31.79
N VAL A 68 47.89 17.27 31.85
CA VAL A 68 49.21 16.69 31.57
C VAL A 68 50.06 16.77 32.83
N LEU A 69 50.63 15.63 33.23
CA LEU A 69 51.54 15.52 34.37
C LEU A 69 52.83 14.86 33.89
N LYS A 70 53.98 15.55 34.02
CA LYS A 70 55.30 15.03 33.60
C LYS A 70 55.30 14.43 32.18
N ASP A 71 54.74 15.18 31.24
CA ASP A 71 54.63 14.81 29.82
C ASP A 71 53.69 13.63 29.48
N GLU A 72 52.92 13.14 30.45
CA GLU A 72 51.86 12.13 30.23
C GLU A 72 50.45 12.74 30.35
N VAL A 73 49.55 12.38 29.42
CA VAL A 73 48.14 12.79 29.47
C VAL A 73 47.40 11.94 30.50
N VAL A 74 46.80 12.59 31.49
CA VAL A 74 45.98 11.92 32.51
C VAL A 74 44.71 11.37 31.85
N SER A 75 44.50 10.06 31.91
CA SER A 75 43.25 9.45 31.43
C SER A 75 42.07 9.93 32.27
N GLN A 76 40.99 10.39 31.63
CA GLN A 76 39.74 10.85 32.29
C GLN A 76 38.95 9.74 33.00
N SER A 77 39.56 8.59 33.28
CA SER A 77 38.97 7.52 34.09
C SER A 77 38.67 8.02 35.51
N SER A 78 37.46 7.73 36.00
CA SER A 78 36.96 8.08 37.33
C SER A 78 37.80 7.45 38.46
N GLY A 79 38.89 8.13 38.83
CA GLY A 79 39.80 7.73 39.90
C GLY A 79 40.08 8.89 40.85
N ALA A 80 40.31 8.55 42.12
CA ALA A 80 40.76 9.51 43.12
C ALA A 80 42.14 10.06 42.75
N ILE A 81 42.32 11.37 42.94
CA ILE A 81 43.53 12.13 42.57
C ILE A 81 44.79 11.55 43.20
N GLY A 82 44.71 11.06 44.45
CA GLY A 82 45.84 10.43 45.13
C GLY A 82 46.43 9.23 44.39
N ARG A 83 45.58 8.46 43.69
CA ARG A 83 46.03 7.33 42.84
C ARG A 83 46.64 7.81 41.54
N ILE A 84 46.02 8.81 40.90
CA ILE A 84 46.50 9.40 39.64
C ILE A 84 47.88 10.04 39.82
N LEU A 85 48.13 10.65 40.98
CA LEU A 85 49.41 11.30 41.31
C LEU A 85 50.46 10.34 41.89
N GLY A 86 50.15 9.05 42.06
CA GLY A 86 51.08 8.04 42.61
C GLY A 86 51.57 8.35 44.02
N LEU A 87 50.70 8.87 44.90
CA LEU A 87 51.07 9.22 46.27
C LEU A 87 51.10 7.99 47.19
N PRO A 88 52.12 7.82 48.05
CA PRO A 88 52.13 6.75 49.04
C PRO A 88 51.01 6.95 50.05
N SER A 89 50.37 5.86 50.47
CA SER A 89 49.26 5.86 51.43
C SER A 89 49.70 6.46 52.78
N GLY A 90 49.50 7.77 52.96
CA GLY A 90 49.64 8.44 54.27
C GLY A 90 50.72 9.52 54.42
N GLY A 91 51.20 10.16 53.34
CA GLY A 91 52.11 11.32 53.45
C GLY A 91 51.48 12.64 52.97
N GLU A 92 51.67 13.73 53.73
CA GLU A 92 51.51 15.09 53.20
C GLU A 92 52.56 15.33 52.11
N VAL A 93 52.16 15.98 51.01
CA VAL A 93 53.09 16.33 49.95
C VAL A 93 53.70 17.69 50.31
N GLU A 94 54.96 17.72 50.73
CA GLU A 94 55.67 18.96 51.11
C GLU A 94 55.94 19.90 49.92
N GLN A 95 55.80 19.43 48.67
CA GLN A 95 56.00 20.25 47.47
C GLN A 95 54.79 20.21 46.52
N PRO A 96 54.32 21.36 46.01
CA PRO A 96 53.18 21.41 45.11
C PRO A 96 53.46 20.63 43.81
N LYS A 97 52.54 19.75 43.42
CA LYS A 97 52.63 19.08 42.11
C LYS A 97 52.12 19.99 41.02
N ARG A 98 52.95 20.17 39.99
CA ARG A 98 52.68 21.01 38.82
C ARG A 98 51.93 20.20 37.76
N ILE A 99 50.72 20.61 37.41
CA ILE A 99 49.90 20.01 36.34
C ILE A 99 49.73 21.05 35.25
N GLN A 100 49.84 20.65 33.98
CA GLN A 100 49.56 21.54 32.85
C GLN A 100 48.19 21.20 32.26
N GLU A 101 47.36 22.21 32.04
CA GLU A 101 46.08 22.09 31.34
C GLU A 101 46.26 22.44 29.86
N VAL A 102 45.71 21.59 28.98
CA VAL A 102 45.68 21.73 27.53
C VAL A 102 44.23 21.66 27.09
N GLY A 103 43.64 22.82 26.78
CA GLY A 103 42.32 22.89 26.18
C GLY A 103 42.36 22.48 24.70
N ASN A 104 41.60 21.45 24.32
CA ASN A 104 41.38 21.07 22.92
C ASN A 104 39.97 21.44 22.45
N GLN A 105 39.82 21.77 21.16
CA GLN A 105 38.49 21.86 20.55
C GLN A 105 37.82 20.49 20.54
N LEU A 106 36.54 20.45 20.89
CA LEU A 106 35.70 19.25 20.79
C LEU A 106 35.57 18.86 19.31
N SER A 107 35.47 17.55 19.04
CA SER A 107 35.18 17.09 17.68
C SER A 107 33.74 17.49 17.30
N PHE A 108 33.51 17.70 16.00
CA PHE A 108 32.21 18.11 15.47
C PHE A 108 31.05 17.20 15.94
N GLU A 109 31.24 15.88 15.90
CA GLU A 109 30.23 14.91 16.32
C GLU A 109 29.91 14.98 17.82
N VAL A 110 30.92 15.22 18.66
CA VAL A 110 30.74 15.35 20.12
C VAL A 110 30.03 16.66 20.43
N GLN A 111 30.41 17.75 19.78
CA GLN A 111 29.74 19.04 19.91
C GLN A 111 28.26 18.96 19.49
N GLU A 112 27.96 18.36 18.34
CA GLU A 112 26.59 18.19 17.85
C GLU A 112 25.73 17.37 18.84
N SER A 113 26.31 16.34 19.47
CA SER A 113 25.62 15.53 20.49
C SER A 113 25.33 16.31 21.78
N LEU A 114 26.25 17.18 22.20
CA LEU A 114 26.09 18.04 23.38
C LEU A 114 25.07 19.15 23.11
N ASP A 115 25.07 19.72 21.90
CA ASP A 115 24.12 20.75 21.49
C ASP A 115 22.70 20.18 21.40
N LEU A 116 22.52 18.95 20.89
CA LEU A 116 21.24 18.24 20.91
C LEU A 116 20.77 17.93 22.34
N ARG A 117 21.68 17.51 23.23
CA ARG A 117 21.37 17.26 24.64
C ARG A 117 20.93 18.54 25.36
N LEU A 118 21.60 19.67 25.10
CA LEU A 118 21.20 20.98 25.62
C LEU A 118 19.84 21.40 25.06
N PHE A 119 19.61 21.22 23.76
CA PHE A 119 18.31 21.48 23.13
C PHE A 119 17.18 20.67 23.77
N ASP A 120 17.39 19.37 23.99
CA ASP A 120 16.43 18.47 24.63
C ASP A 120 16.13 18.90 26.08
N ALA A 121 17.16 19.29 26.83
CA ALA A 121 17.04 19.79 28.20
C ALA A 121 16.22 21.09 28.25
N VAL A 122 16.46 22.03 27.34
CA VAL A 122 15.66 23.27 27.22
C VAL A 122 14.23 22.98 26.78
N ALA A 123 14.02 22.10 25.79
CA ALA A 123 12.68 21.69 25.37
C ALA A 123 11.91 20.94 26.48
N ALA A 124 12.63 20.36 27.45
CA ALA A 124 12.10 19.74 28.66
C ALA A 124 11.99 20.69 29.88
N SER A 125 12.54 21.91 29.81
CA SER A 125 12.73 22.81 30.97
C SER A 125 13.42 22.10 32.15
N ASP A 126 14.40 21.24 31.87
CA ASP A 126 15.19 20.56 32.89
C ASP A 126 16.44 21.40 33.21
N TYR A 127 16.30 22.30 34.19
CA TYR A 127 17.36 23.26 34.55
C TYR A 127 18.65 22.60 35.05
N ALA A 128 18.55 21.43 35.69
CA ALA A 128 19.72 20.70 36.16
C ALA A 128 20.54 20.19 34.97
N GLU A 129 19.84 19.65 33.97
CA GLU A 129 20.47 19.14 32.75
C GLU A 129 20.96 20.26 31.83
N ILE A 130 20.27 21.41 31.79
CA ILE A 130 20.75 22.62 31.09
C ILE A 130 22.09 23.06 31.68
N ALA A 131 22.20 23.16 33.01
CA ALA A 131 23.44 23.54 33.67
C ALA A 131 24.56 22.51 33.40
N ALA A 132 24.26 21.21 33.49
CA ALA A 132 25.24 20.15 33.23
C ALA A 132 25.75 20.18 31.78
N ALA A 133 24.85 20.30 30.80
CA ALA A 133 25.23 20.34 29.38
C ALA A 133 26.09 21.57 29.04
N LEU A 134 25.83 22.73 29.66
CA LEU A 134 26.64 23.94 29.49
C LEU A 134 28.04 23.77 30.10
N ILE A 135 28.15 23.13 31.26
CA ILE A 135 29.44 22.81 31.90
C ILE A 135 30.27 21.84 31.03
N ASP A 136 29.59 20.87 30.40
CA ASP A 136 30.20 19.90 29.50
C ASP A 136 30.66 20.50 28.16
N GLY A 137 30.19 21.72 27.81
CA GLY A 137 30.65 22.47 26.65
C GLY A 137 29.65 22.60 25.50
N ALA A 138 28.36 22.36 25.76
CA ALA A 138 27.31 22.61 24.77
C ALA A 138 27.24 24.10 24.38
N GLY A 139 27.06 24.38 23.09
CA GLY A 139 26.96 25.73 22.54
C GLY A 139 25.56 26.32 22.79
N PRO A 140 25.41 27.40 23.57
CA PRO A 140 24.10 27.98 23.86
C PRO A 140 23.51 28.79 22.69
N GLY A 141 24.34 29.18 21.72
CA GLY A 141 24.00 30.14 20.65
C GLY A 141 23.24 29.58 19.46
N VAL A 142 23.25 30.34 18.36
CA VAL A 142 22.77 29.85 17.05
C VAL A 142 23.93 29.08 16.41
N PRO A 143 23.75 27.79 16.09
CA PRO A 143 24.83 27.03 15.51
C PRO A 143 25.07 27.46 14.04
N ASP A 144 26.28 27.22 13.53
CA ASP A 144 26.67 27.59 12.15
C ASP A 144 25.73 26.97 11.10
N GLN A 145 25.72 27.52 9.87
CA GLN A 145 24.75 27.16 8.81
C GLN A 145 24.68 25.65 8.47
N ASP A 146 25.69 24.88 8.84
CA ASP A 146 25.79 23.44 8.58
C ASP A 146 25.38 22.54 9.77
N SER A 147 24.96 23.11 10.90
CA SER A 147 24.51 22.33 12.06
C SER A 147 23.10 21.79 11.91
N LYS A 148 22.90 20.52 12.25
CA LYS A 148 21.58 19.87 12.27
C LYS A 148 20.84 20.09 13.59
N ALA A 149 21.54 20.49 14.65
CA ALA A 149 20.97 20.70 15.98
C ALA A 149 20.20 22.03 16.05
N PRO A 150 18.96 22.07 16.58
CA PRO A 150 18.24 23.32 16.81
C PRO A 150 18.88 24.15 17.93
N SER A 151 18.82 25.49 17.82
CA SER A 151 19.40 26.38 18.83
C SER A 151 18.63 26.32 20.16
N ALA A 152 19.37 26.06 21.25
CA ALA A 152 18.85 26.05 22.61
C ALA A 152 18.28 27.42 23.02
N PHE A 153 18.96 28.52 22.68
CA PHE A 153 18.48 29.88 22.97
C PHE A 153 17.17 30.23 22.25
N LEU A 154 17.06 29.92 20.95
CA LEU A 154 15.81 30.15 20.20
C LEU A 154 14.65 29.29 20.74
N THR A 155 14.96 28.12 21.29
CA THR A 155 13.96 27.24 21.93
C THR A 155 13.44 27.83 23.23
N ALA A 156 14.32 28.35 24.09
CA ALA A 156 13.93 29.05 25.32
C ALA A 156 13.07 30.29 25.01
N LEU A 157 13.45 31.04 23.97
CA LEU A 157 12.71 32.21 23.48
C LEU A 157 11.31 31.84 22.95
N ALA A 158 11.19 30.74 22.20
CA ALA A 158 9.92 30.23 21.71
C ALA A 158 8.97 29.81 22.85
N LEU A 159 9.52 29.24 23.93
CA LEU A 159 8.79 28.87 25.15
C LEU A 159 8.46 30.05 26.07
N LYS A 160 9.15 31.19 25.91
CA LYS A 160 9.14 32.33 26.84
C LYS A 160 9.61 31.94 28.24
N ASP A 161 10.60 31.04 28.32
CA ASP A 161 11.19 30.52 29.56
C ASP A 161 12.33 31.43 30.02
N ARG A 162 12.02 32.37 30.92
CA ARG A 162 12.96 33.40 31.39
C ARG A 162 14.15 32.84 32.16
N GLU A 163 13.98 31.73 32.85
CA GLU A 163 15.04 31.12 33.66
C GLU A 163 16.05 30.41 32.75
N ALA A 164 15.57 29.65 31.76
CA ALA A 164 16.43 29.05 30.75
C ALA A 164 17.13 30.11 29.88
N GLU A 165 16.42 31.19 29.48
CA GLU A 165 17.02 32.32 28.76
C GLU A 165 18.18 32.93 29.55
N GLN A 166 18.00 33.16 30.86
CA GLN A 166 19.03 33.75 31.72
C GLN A 166 20.25 32.83 31.87
N MET A 167 20.06 31.52 32.07
CA MET A 167 21.16 30.55 32.13
C MET A 167 21.98 30.51 30.84
N LEU A 168 21.32 30.61 29.69
CA LEU A 168 21.99 30.64 28.38
C LEU A 168 22.72 31.98 28.16
N TRP A 169 22.15 33.10 28.62
CA TRP A 169 22.83 34.40 28.62
C TRP A 169 24.11 34.39 29.45
N ASP A 170 24.05 33.83 30.66
CA ASP A 170 25.20 33.71 31.56
C ASP A 170 26.29 32.78 30.98
N ALA A 171 25.91 31.86 30.09
CA ALA A 171 26.83 30.98 29.35
C ALA A 171 27.46 31.62 28.10
N GLY A 172 27.15 32.90 27.79
CA GLY A 172 27.90 33.68 26.80
C GLY A 172 27.28 33.77 25.40
N VAL A 173 25.93 33.72 25.27
CA VAL A 173 25.24 34.02 24.00
C VAL A 173 25.62 35.43 23.53
N ARG A 174 26.17 35.56 22.31
CA ARG A 174 26.59 36.86 21.77
C ARG A 174 25.41 37.62 21.17
N THR A 175 25.39 38.95 21.37
CA THR A 175 24.31 39.84 20.91
C THR A 175 24.18 39.94 19.38
N ASP A 176 25.23 39.66 18.62
CA ASP A 176 25.23 39.61 17.15
C ASP A 176 24.58 38.33 16.59
N GLN A 177 24.53 37.25 17.37
CA GLN A 177 23.82 36.00 17.04
C GLN A 177 22.31 36.06 17.30
N THR A 178 21.79 37.18 17.82
CA THR A 178 20.35 37.46 17.97
C THR A 178 19.67 37.80 16.63
N ASP A 179 20.22 37.29 15.54
CA ASP A 179 20.26 37.89 14.21
C ASP A 179 18.91 38.49 13.75
N LYS A 180 18.91 39.83 13.69
CA LYS A 180 17.84 40.67 13.11
C LYS A 180 17.82 40.65 11.57
N SER A 181 18.58 39.76 10.91
CA SER A 181 18.70 39.73 9.45
C SER A 181 17.52 39.04 8.72
N LYS A 182 17.17 39.69 7.61
CA LYS A 182 15.98 39.52 6.77
C LYS A 182 16.07 38.30 5.86
N THR A 183 15.57 37.15 6.29
CA THR A 183 14.87 36.18 5.40
C THR A 183 14.16 35.13 6.24
N TYR A 184 12.91 35.41 6.60
CA TYR A 184 12.02 34.40 7.18
C TYR A 184 11.55 33.46 6.08
N ARG A 185 12.02 32.21 6.08
CA ARG A 185 11.24 31.14 5.45
C ARG A 185 10.03 30.89 6.36
N SER A 186 8.85 30.66 5.80
CA SER A 186 7.66 30.36 6.60
C SER A 186 7.84 29.01 7.31
N LEU A 187 7.16 28.80 8.45
CA LEU A 187 7.15 27.51 9.17
C LEU A 187 6.82 26.33 8.22
N ARG A 188 5.92 26.58 7.26
CA ARG A 188 5.58 25.66 6.16
C ARG A 188 6.80 25.23 5.36
N GLN A 189 7.59 26.21 4.90
CA GLN A 189 8.76 25.95 4.07
C GLN A 189 9.89 25.30 4.87
N ALA A 190 10.05 25.64 6.14
CA ALA A 190 11.03 25.00 7.03
C ALA A 190 10.73 23.50 7.19
N LEU A 191 9.47 23.13 7.45
CA LEU A 191 9.01 21.75 7.56
C LEU A 191 9.02 21.02 6.21
N ALA A 192 8.74 21.71 5.09
CA ALA A 192 8.90 21.17 3.74
C ALA A 192 10.36 20.76 3.45
N THR A 193 11.31 21.61 3.84
CA THR A 193 12.76 21.34 3.68
C THR A 193 13.33 20.41 4.76
N ARG A 194 12.49 19.93 5.68
CA ARG A 194 12.90 19.08 6.82
C ARG A 194 14.03 19.70 7.65
N SER A 195 13.97 21.01 7.89
CA SER A 195 14.97 21.74 8.69
C SER A 195 14.39 22.11 10.05
N LEU A 196 14.65 21.28 11.06
CA LEU A 196 14.25 21.54 12.45
C LEU A 196 14.84 22.85 13.01
N PRO A 197 16.12 23.20 12.76
CA PRO A 197 16.67 24.48 13.22
C PRO A 197 15.91 25.69 12.66
N GLN A 198 15.52 25.63 11.38
CA GLN A 198 14.75 26.70 10.75
C GLN A 198 13.31 26.75 11.27
N ALA A 199 12.70 25.59 11.57
CA ALA A 199 11.37 25.51 12.19
C ALA A 199 11.36 26.16 13.58
N VAL A 200 12.35 25.84 14.44
CA VAL A 200 12.50 26.44 15.76
C VAL A 200 12.75 27.95 15.67
N LYS A 201 13.57 28.41 14.71
CA LYS A 201 13.75 29.84 14.45
C LYS A 201 12.43 30.55 14.09
N CYS A 202 11.56 29.91 13.30
CA CYS A 202 10.24 30.46 12.97
C CYS A 202 9.33 30.54 14.20
N LEU A 203 9.33 29.49 15.04
CA LEU A 203 8.54 29.44 16.27
C LEU A 203 8.96 30.54 17.27
N ALA A 204 10.27 30.76 17.43
CA ALA A 204 10.81 31.83 18.28
C ALA A 204 10.35 33.24 17.85
N HIS A 205 10.09 33.43 16.56
CA HIS A 205 9.59 34.69 16.00
C HIS A 205 8.06 34.79 15.97
N GLY A 206 7.35 33.87 16.63
CA GLY A 206 5.89 33.91 16.78
C GLY A 206 5.11 33.27 15.63
N ALA A 207 5.70 32.32 14.90
CA ALA A 207 4.94 31.51 13.94
C ALA A 207 3.82 30.73 14.66
N ASP A 208 2.64 30.65 14.03
CA ASP A 208 1.50 29.92 14.57
C ASP A 208 1.78 28.41 14.58
N VAL A 209 1.75 27.81 15.77
CA VAL A 209 2.00 26.39 16.00
C VAL A 209 0.93 25.46 15.41
N ASN A 210 -0.24 26.02 15.12
CA ASN A 210 -1.36 25.31 14.47
C ASN A 210 -1.51 25.68 12.99
N THR A 211 -0.47 26.24 12.37
CA THR A 211 -0.48 26.57 10.95
C THR A 211 -0.78 25.32 10.12
N TRP A 212 -1.90 25.33 9.39
CA TRP A 212 -2.27 24.25 8.48
C TRP A 212 -1.28 24.11 7.32
N LEU A 213 -0.52 23.02 7.30
CA LEU A 213 0.41 22.60 6.25
C LEU A 213 -0.33 21.93 5.11
N ARG A 214 0.13 22.11 3.87
CA ARG A 214 -0.36 21.35 2.69
C ARG A 214 0.46 20.07 2.49
N ARG A 215 -0.06 19.13 1.68
CA ARG A 215 0.73 17.98 1.21
C ARG A 215 2.02 18.48 0.53
N GLY A 216 3.15 17.83 0.85
CA GLY A 216 4.49 18.28 0.44
C GLY A 216 5.15 19.31 1.37
N GLU A 217 4.42 19.95 2.29
CA GLU A 217 4.99 20.86 3.32
C GLU A 217 5.44 20.10 4.60
N GLY A 218 5.83 18.82 4.44
CA GLY A 218 6.30 17.94 5.52
C GLY A 218 5.30 16.88 6.00
N VAL A 219 4.02 16.98 5.61
CA VAL A 219 2.99 15.96 5.87
C VAL A 219 3.05 14.87 4.79
N MET A 220 3.19 13.61 5.20
CA MET A 220 3.26 12.42 4.32
C MET A 220 1.99 11.58 4.48
N ASP A 221 1.65 10.83 3.44
CA ASP A 221 0.51 9.91 3.41
C ASP A 221 0.79 8.65 4.26
N THR A 222 -0.22 8.17 4.98
CA THR A 222 -0.24 6.89 5.72
C THR A 222 -0.70 5.70 4.84
N SER A 223 -0.91 5.90 3.54
CA SER A 223 -1.35 4.86 2.58
C SER A 223 -0.25 3.85 2.18
N GLY A 224 0.97 4.00 2.71
CA GLY A 224 2.13 3.18 2.37
C GLY A 224 2.23 1.84 3.11
N ALA A 225 1.22 0.96 3.01
CA ALA A 225 1.37 -0.46 3.37
C ALA A 225 0.83 -1.50 2.34
N PRO A 226 1.03 -1.37 1.01
CA PRO A 226 0.58 -2.41 0.06
C PRO A 226 1.39 -3.73 0.14
N ALA A 227 2.65 -3.67 0.60
CA ALA A 227 3.58 -4.79 0.52
C ALA A 227 3.35 -5.88 1.58
N ALA A 228 3.01 -5.47 2.81
CA ALA A 228 2.71 -6.39 3.90
C ALA A 228 1.44 -7.20 3.61
N GLU A 229 0.42 -6.54 3.03
CA GLU A 229 -0.82 -7.19 2.66
C GLU A 229 -0.62 -8.23 1.56
N LEU A 230 0.18 -7.93 0.53
CA LEU A 230 0.50 -8.89 -0.53
C LEU A 230 1.23 -10.13 0.01
N LEU A 231 2.24 -9.94 0.88
CA LEU A 231 2.97 -11.05 1.48
C LEU A 231 2.07 -11.92 2.37
N ARG A 232 1.18 -11.30 3.14
CA ARG A 232 0.18 -12.00 3.96
C ARG A 232 -0.74 -12.85 3.10
N THR A 233 -1.29 -12.29 2.02
CA THR A 233 -2.20 -13.02 1.13
C THR A 233 -1.50 -14.17 0.41
N ILE A 234 -0.27 -13.99 -0.07
CA ILE A 234 0.51 -15.07 -0.70
C ILE A 234 0.76 -16.22 0.28
N HIS A 235 1.12 -15.90 1.52
CA HIS A 235 1.37 -16.92 2.54
C HIS A 235 0.11 -17.72 2.89
N GLU A 236 -1.03 -17.06 3.04
CA GLU A 236 -2.33 -17.71 3.30
C GLU A 236 -2.77 -18.61 2.15
N GLU A 237 -2.55 -18.20 0.90
CA GLU A 237 -2.87 -19.02 -0.27
C GLU A 237 -1.93 -20.24 -0.39
N LEU A 238 -0.62 -20.06 -0.18
CA LEU A 238 0.34 -21.17 -0.24
C LEU A 238 0.03 -22.26 0.79
N ARG A 239 -0.46 -21.91 2.00
CA ARG A 239 -0.89 -22.89 3.01
C ARG A 239 -2.08 -23.75 2.59
N LYS A 240 -2.80 -23.39 1.52
CA LYS A 240 -3.89 -24.19 0.94
C LYS A 240 -3.41 -25.25 -0.04
N VAL A 241 -2.11 -25.30 -0.33
CA VAL A 241 -1.45 -26.35 -1.12
C VAL A 241 -1.08 -27.50 -0.19
N GLU A 242 -1.31 -28.73 -0.64
CA GLU A 242 -0.98 -29.96 0.11
C GLU A 242 0.49 -29.99 0.58
N ASP A 243 0.70 -30.17 1.90
CA ASP A 243 1.99 -30.13 2.63
C ASP A 243 2.86 -28.87 2.47
N ALA A 244 2.29 -27.74 2.04
CA ALA A 244 3.03 -26.48 1.95
C ALA A 244 2.99 -25.70 3.28
N VAL A 245 4.15 -25.25 3.75
CA VAL A 245 4.29 -24.49 5.02
C VAL A 245 3.92 -23.01 4.85
N GLY A 246 3.92 -22.51 3.60
CA GLY A 246 3.74 -21.11 3.24
C GLY A 246 5.06 -20.43 2.88
N ILE A 247 5.12 -19.09 2.98
CA ILE A 247 6.36 -18.32 2.80
C ILE A 247 7.31 -18.62 3.95
N THR A 248 8.47 -19.22 3.65
CA THR A 248 9.57 -19.41 4.61
C THR A 248 10.46 -18.16 4.69
N ASN A 249 10.70 -17.52 3.55
CA ASN A 249 11.50 -16.31 3.42
C ASN A 249 10.92 -15.37 2.36
N ALA A 250 10.85 -14.10 2.69
CA ALA A 250 10.64 -13.02 1.72
C ALA A 250 11.72 -11.95 1.88
N ILE A 251 12.13 -11.38 0.75
CA ILE A 251 12.95 -10.18 0.66
C ILE A 251 12.14 -9.20 -0.17
N PHE A 252 11.81 -8.05 0.43
CA PHE A 252 11.06 -7.01 -0.26
C PHE A 252 11.73 -5.66 -0.01
N VAL A 253 11.96 -4.89 -1.07
CA VAL A 253 12.53 -3.56 -0.96
C VAL A 253 11.47 -2.56 -1.39
N SER A 254 11.22 -1.55 -0.57
CA SER A 254 10.46 -0.37 -0.98
C SER A 254 11.38 0.85 -1.00
N LEU A 255 11.14 1.74 -1.96
CA LEU A 255 11.74 3.07 -1.93
C LEU A 255 10.91 3.98 -1.02
N HIS A 256 11.60 4.78 -0.23
CA HIS A 256 10.96 5.74 0.65
C HIS A 256 10.24 6.81 -0.20
N GLY A 257 8.98 7.09 0.11
CA GLY A 257 8.17 8.03 -0.67
C GLY A 257 7.60 7.48 -1.99
N GLY A 258 7.47 6.16 -2.13
CA GLY A 258 6.69 5.54 -3.21
C GLY A 258 7.28 5.70 -4.62
N LYS A 259 8.54 6.12 -4.74
CA LYS A 259 9.24 6.24 -6.01
C LYS A 259 9.32 4.87 -6.70
N GLY A 260 8.99 4.80 -7.99
CA GLY A 260 9.13 3.57 -8.78
C GLY A 260 10.59 3.22 -9.03
N PHE A 261 10.91 1.92 -9.01
CA PHE A 261 12.27 1.43 -9.23
C PHE A 261 12.83 1.75 -10.63
N ASP A 262 11.96 2.03 -11.60
CA ASP A 262 12.34 2.42 -12.97
C ASP A 262 13.09 3.77 -13.04
N SER A 263 13.01 4.58 -11.98
CA SER A 263 13.67 5.89 -11.86
C SER A 263 14.60 6.00 -10.65
N ALA A 264 14.93 4.86 -10.05
CA ALA A 264 15.71 4.78 -8.83
C ALA A 264 17.20 5.06 -9.08
N SER A 265 17.83 5.71 -8.11
CA SER A 265 19.24 6.04 -8.06
C SER A 265 19.85 5.47 -6.78
N ASP A 266 21.15 5.19 -6.81
CA ASP A 266 21.90 4.60 -5.69
C ASP A 266 21.81 5.42 -4.38
N THR A 267 21.49 6.71 -4.50
CA THR A 267 21.33 7.66 -3.39
C THR A 267 19.91 7.72 -2.81
N ASP A 268 18.92 7.10 -3.48
CA ASP A 268 17.54 7.11 -2.99
C ASP A 268 17.43 6.30 -1.69
N THR A 269 16.60 6.77 -0.76
CA THR A 269 16.40 6.06 0.51
C THR A 269 15.48 4.85 0.29
N ALA A 270 15.90 3.69 0.76
CA ALA A 270 15.18 2.43 0.62
C ALA A 270 14.98 1.74 1.98
N MET A 271 13.92 0.95 2.07
CA MET A 271 13.56 0.13 3.22
C MET A 271 13.55 -1.33 2.77
N LEU A 272 14.32 -2.16 3.47
CA LEU A 272 14.39 -3.60 3.26
C LEU A 272 13.54 -4.29 4.31
N TYR A 273 12.57 -5.08 3.84
CA TYR A 273 11.72 -5.92 4.67
C TYR A 273 12.06 -7.39 4.47
N SER A 274 11.93 -8.16 5.55
CA SER A 274 11.95 -9.61 5.49
C SER A 274 10.77 -10.20 6.24
N ALA A 275 10.24 -11.31 5.75
CA ALA A 275 9.24 -12.11 6.45
C ALA A 275 9.79 -13.51 6.71
N LYS A 276 9.61 -14.01 7.93
CA LYS A 276 10.00 -15.36 8.37
C LYS A 276 8.80 -16.07 8.99
N GLY A 277 8.47 -17.27 8.52
CA GLY A 277 7.63 -18.31 9.17
C GLY A 277 6.18 -17.98 9.57
N ASP A 278 5.95 -16.85 10.24
CA ASP A 278 4.72 -16.47 10.93
C ASP A 278 4.08 -15.19 10.34
N CYS A 279 4.49 -14.76 9.14
CA CYS A 279 4.04 -13.53 8.48
C CYS A 279 4.34 -12.21 9.23
N SER A 280 5.19 -12.20 10.25
CA SER A 280 5.73 -10.95 10.79
C SER A 280 6.69 -10.32 9.79
N VAL A 281 6.27 -9.21 9.18
CA VAL A 281 7.13 -8.40 8.32
C VAL A 281 8.04 -7.56 9.22
N GLU A 282 9.33 -7.90 9.24
CA GLU A 282 10.35 -7.19 9.98
C GLU A 282 11.09 -6.23 9.05
N LEU A 283 11.21 -4.97 9.48
CA LEU A 283 12.06 -3.99 8.82
C LEU A 283 13.52 -4.31 9.16
N MET A 284 14.27 -4.81 8.17
CA MET A 284 15.64 -5.30 8.35
C MET A 284 16.67 -4.18 8.24
N LYS A 285 16.47 -3.22 7.33
CA LYS A 285 17.41 -2.13 7.09
C LYS A 285 16.73 -0.95 6.44
N THR A 286 17.09 0.25 6.86
CA THR A 286 16.76 1.51 6.19
C THR A 286 18.06 2.24 5.85
N GLY A 287 18.13 2.87 4.70
CA GLY A 287 19.34 3.58 4.27
C GLY A 287 19.33 3.90 2.79
N MET A 288 20.48 4.31 2.24
CA MET A 288 20.62 4.51 0.80
C MET A 288 20.44 3.19 0.04
N LEU A 289 19.85 3.25 -1.15
CA LEU A 289 19.58 2.10 -2.00
C LEU A 289 20.85 1.30 -2.27
N LYS A 290 22.00 1.97 -2.42
CA LYS A 290 23.31 1.30 -2.53
C LYS A 290 23.65 0.40 -1.34
N ASP A 291 23.37 0.86 -0.11
CA ASP A 291 23.66 0.11 1.11
C ASP A 291 22.62 -0.96 1.41
N VAL A 292 21.39 -0.77 0.92
CA VAL A 292 20.33 -1.79 0.91
C VAL A 292 20.64 -2.87 -0.12
N ASN A 293 21.06 -2.51 -1.33
CA ASN A 293 21.47 -3.44 -2.39
C ASN A 293 22.64 -4.32 -1.95
N LYS A 294 23.66 -3.77 -1.26
CA LYS A 294 24.72 -4.58 -0.64
C LYS A 294 24.17 -5.65 0.31
N ARG A 295 23.20 -5.28 1.16
CA ARG A 295 22.57 -6.22 2.08
C ARG A 295 21.71 -7.26 1.35
N CYS A 296 21.03 -6.86 0.28
CA CYS A 296 20.29 -7.79 -0.59
C CYS A 296 21.20 -8.82 -1.24
N VAL A 297 22.41 -8.45 -1.65
CA VAL A 297 23.41 -9.40 -2.21
C VAL A 297 23.86 -10.44 -1.17
N GLU A 298 24.04 -10.04 0.09
CA GLU A 298 24.35 -10.99 1.17
C GLU A 298 23.19 -11.98 1.40
N LEU A 299 21.96 -11.49 1.37
CA LEU A 299 20.76 -12.32 1.52
C LEU A 299 20.51 -13.21 0.27
N ASP A 300 20.88 -12.75 -0.93
CA ASP A 300 20.85 -13.54 -2.17
C ASP A 300 21.74 -14.78 -2.06
N GLN A 301 22.93 -14.65 -1.48
CA GLN A 301 23.84 -15.78 -1.25
C GLN A 301 23.26 -16.76 -0.22
N GLU A 302 22.63 -16.25 0.84
CA GLU A 302 21.97 -17.08 1.84
C GLU A 302 20.78 -17.86 1.23
N LEU A 303 19.94 -17.21 0.43
CA LEU A 303 18.82 -17.86 -0.27
C LEU A 303 19.31 -18.91 -1.28
N ALA A 304 20.35 -18.60 -2.05
CA ALA A 304 20.94 -19.53 -3.02
C ALA A 304 21.44 -20.81 -2.35
N LYS A 305 22.07 -20.69 -1.18
CA LYS A 305 22.51 -21.86 -0.39
C LYS A 305 21.32 -22.71 0.04
N ARG A 306 20.25 -22.09 0.53
CA ARG A 306 19.04 -22.81 1.01
C ARG A 306 18.25 -23.48 -0.11
N ILE A 307 18.24 -22.90 -1.31
CA ILE A 307 17.73 -23.58 -2.52
C ILE A 307 18.59 -24.82 -2.83
N SER A 308 19.92 -24.68 -2.72
CA SER A 308 20.85 -25.79 -3.00
C SER A 308 20.76 -26.92 -1.97
N ASP A 309 20.48 -26.57 -0.71
CA ASP A 309 20.26 -27.51 0.41
C ASP A 309 18.87 -28.17 0.38
N GLY A 310 17.99 -27.77 -0.56
CA GLY A 310 16.65 -28.35 -0.75
C GLY A 310 15.56 -27.82 0.19
N GLU A 311 15.86 -26.77 0.97
CA GLU A 311 14.90 -26.16 1.90
C GLU A 311 13.83 -25.33 1.20
N ILE A 312 14.14 -24.77 0.03
CA ILE A 312 13.23 -23.94 -0.77
C ILE A 312 12.90 -24.69 -2.06
N GLN A 313 11.61 -25.00 -2.24
CA GLN A 313 11.13 -25.83 -3.35
C GLN A 313 10.43 -25.03 -4.46
N GLY A 314 10.31 -23.71 -4.31
CA GLY A 314 9.80 -22.83 -5.37
C GLY A 314 10.05 -21.36 -5.06
N LEU A 315 10.05 -20.54 -6.10
CA LEU A 315 10.46 -19.13 -6.04
C LEU A 315 9.38 -18.22 -6.64
N ILE A 316 9.05 -17.13 -5.95
CA ILE A 316 8.15 -16.08 -6.44
C ILE A 316 8.95 -14.80 -6.63
N CYS A 317 9.04 -14.28 -7.86
CA CYS A 317 9.78 -13.07 -8.22
C CYS A 317 8.81 -11.95 -8.62
N ILE A 318 8.80 -10.85 -7.88
CA ILE A 318 7.90 -9.70 -8.13
C ILE A 318 8.76 -8.50 -8.51
N SER A 319 8.78 -8.14 -9.80
CA SER A 319 9.59 -7.01 -10.31
C SER A 319 11.04 -7.07 -9.82
N CYS A 320 11.62 -8.27 -9.90
CA CYS A 320 12.93 -8.61 -9.34
C CYS A 320 14.07 -8.08 -10.21
N ASP A 321 15.11 -7.53 -9.59
CA ASP A 321 16.37 -7.21 -10.27
C ASP A 321 17.18 -8.51 -10.50
N VAL A 322 17.40 -8.83 -11.78
CA VAL A 322 18.03 -10.06 -12.24
C VAL A 322 19.53 -10.09 -11.93
N ASP A 323 20.19 -8.93 -11.90
CA ASP A 323 21.62 -8.81 -11.62
C ASP A 323 21.90 -8.91 -10.11
N LEU A 324 21.06 -8.27 -9.29
CA LEU A 324 21.18 -8.29 -7.84
C LEU A 324 20.97 -9.70 -7.26
N HIS A 325 20.02 -10.47 -7.84
CA HIS A 325 19.62 -11.80 -7.36
C HIS A 325 20.17 -12.96 -8.20
N ALA A 326 21.31 -12.73 -8.87
CA ALA A 326 21.89 -13.70 -9.79
C ALA A 326 22.27 -15.03 -9.12
N SER A 327 22.64 -15.06 -7.83
CA SER A 327 23.03 -16.31 -7.16
C SER A 327 21.81 -17.18 -6.88
N THR A 328 20.71 -16.59 -6.40
CA THR A 328 19.43 -17.29 -6.19
C THR A 328 18.89 -17.83 -7.51
N LEU A 329 18.90 -17.03 -8.57
CA LEU A 329 18.41 -17.45 -9.89
C LEU A 329 19.27 -18.56 -10.51
N ARG A 330 20.60 -18.53 -10.35
CA ARG A 330 21.48 -19.63 -10.78
C ARG A 330 21.23 -20.91 -9.98
N ALA A 331 21.08 -20.81 -8.66
CA ALA A 331 20.76 -21.96 -7.82
C ALA A 331 19.41 -22.57 -8.20
N ALA A 332 18.41 -21.72 -8.49
CA ALA A 332 17.09 -22.16 -8.94
C ALA A 332 17.14 -22.90 -10.29
N ALA A 333 17.94 -22.42 -11.24
CA ALA A 333 18.14 -23.08 -12.53
C ALA A 333 18.88 -24.42 -12.39
N ALA A 334 19.91 -24.49 -11.55
CA ALA A 334 20.69 -25.70 -11.31
C ALA A 334 19.87 -26.81 -10.65
N THR A 335 19.02 -26.44 -9.67
CA THR A 335 18.15 -27.37 -8.93
C THR A 335 16.80 -27.63 -9.62
N LYS A 336 16.49 -26.87 -10.68
CA LYS A 336 15.22 -26.92 -11.44
C LYS A 336 13.99 -26.72 -10.56
N ILE A 337 14.06 -25.83 -9.57
CA ILE A 337 12.86 -25.44 -8.84
C ILE A 337 11.98 -24.51 -9.70
N PRO A 338 10.64 -24.62 -9.60
CA PRO A 338 9.73 -23.76 -10.34
C PRO A 338 9.80 -22.30 -9.88
N VAL A 339 9.81 -21.39 -10.85
CA VAL A 339 9.83 -19.94 -10.63
C VAL A 339 8.57 -19.31 -11.21
N THR A 340 7.87 -18.48 -10.45
CA THR A 340 6.68 -17.72 -10.92
C THR A 340 6.74 -16.28 -10.44
N GLY A 341 5.80 -15.42 -10.86
CA GLY A 341 5.69 -14.05 -10.35
C GLY A 341 5.26 -13.00 -11.37
N SER A 342 5.62 -11.73 -11.13
CA SER A 342 5.26 -10.58 -11.99
C SER A 342 6.48 -9.77 -12.44
N GLY A 343 6.28 -8.91 -13.45
CA GLY A 343 7.35 -8.16 -14.12
C GLY A 343 7.86 -8.93 -15.33
N GLY A 344 7.09 -8.85 -16.44
CA GLY A 344 7.37 -9.64 -17.65
C GLY A 344 8.79 -9.40 -18.20
N THR A 345 9.31 -8.19 -18.08
CA THR A 345 10.67 -7.83 -18.48
C THR A 345 11.74 -8.48 -17.59
N SER A 346 11.58 -8.44 -16.26
CA SER A 346 12.51 -9.08 -15.33
C SER A 346 12.49 -10.61 -15.41
N LEU A 347 11.31 -11.22 -15.55
CA LEU A 347 11.17 -12.68 -15.63
C LEU A 347 11.68 -13.25 -16.96
N SER A 348 11.45 -12.54 -18.07
CA SER A 348 12.01 -12.92 -19.37
C SER A 348 13.53 -12.76 -19.40
N ALA A 349 14.08 -11.72 -18.78
CA ALA A 349 15.52 -11.55 -18.61
C ALA A 349 16.12 -12.67 -17.72
N ALA A 350 15.49 -13.02 -16.60
CA ALA A 350 15.92 -14.12 -15.74
C ALA A 350 15.88 -15.48 -16.47
N SER A 351 14.81 -15.76 -17.22
CA SER A 351 14.64 -16.99 -17.99
C SER A 351 15.66 -17.11 -19.12
N SER A 352 15.84 -16.06 -19.92
CA SER A 352 16.80 -16.06 -21.03
C SER A 352 18.25 -16.15 -20.59
N ARG A 353 18.62 -15.55 -19.45
CA ARG A 353 20.01 -15.49 -18.98
C ARG A 353 20.44 -16.67 -18.12
N PHE A 354 19.54 -17.24 -17.32
CA PHE A 354 19.87 -18.32 -16.39
C PHE A 354 19.18 -19.66 -16.70
N GLY A 355 18.20 -19.70 -17.61
CA GLY A 355 17.50 -20.93 -17.96
C GLY A 355 16.57 -21.46 -16.87
N ILE A 356 16.00 -20.58 -16.03
CA ILE A 356 15.07 -20.95 -14.97
C ILE A 356 13.76 -21.55 -15.52
N GLN A 357 13.18 -22.50 -14.78
CA GLN A 357 11.89 -23.11 -15.11
C GLN A 357 10.74 -22.17 -14.71
N LEU A 358 10.35 -21.29 -15.63
CA LEU A 358 9.25 -20.37 -15.43
C LEU A 358 7.89 -21.11 -15.53
N VAL A 359 7.03 -20.95 -14.53
CA VAL A 359 5.72 -21.63 -14.44
C VAL A 359 4.56 -20.64 -14.26
N GLY A 360 3.42 -20.96 -14.88
CA GLY A 360 2.23 -20.12 -14.91
C GLY A 360 2.27 -19.02 -15.97
N ASN A 361 1.17 -18.25 -16.10
CA ASN A 361 1.11 -17.04 -16.95
C ASN A 361 1.95 -15.92 -16.31
N ALA A 362 3.26 -16.01 -16.47
CA ALA A 362 4.22 -14.99 -16.07
C ALA A 362 4.16 -13.81 -17.05
N GLY A 363 3.10 -13.01 -16.99
CA GLY A 363 2.93 -11.87 -17.88
C GLY A 363 1.56 -11.21 -17.77
N GLY A 364 1.43 -10.27 -16.82
CA GLY A 364 0.25 -9.40 -16.75
C GLY A 364 0.24 -8.52 -15.51
N SER A 365 0.71 -7.27 -15.63
CA SER A 365 0.62 -6.25 -14.57
C SER A 365 -0.75 -5.54 -14.54
N VAL A 366 -1.73 -6.07 -15.26
CA VAL A 366 -2.96 -5.38 -15.63
C VAL A 366 -4.16 -6.15 -15.08
N ALA A 367 -4.97 -5.48 -14.26
CA ALA A 367 -6.21 -6.01 -13.66
C ALA A 367 -6.04 -7.23 -12.73
N THR A 368 -5.09 -7.17 -11.80
CA THR A 368 -4.93 -8.21 -10.75
C THR A 368 -4.79 -7.57 -9.36
N THR A 369 -5.69 -7.93 -8.44
CA THR A 369 -5.61 -7.60 -7.00
C THR A 369 -4.56 -8.45 -6.29
N SER A 370 -4.10 -8.04 -5.09
CA SER A 370 -3.16 -8.83 -4.27
C SER A 370 -3.60 -10.28 -4.07
N TYR A 371 -4.92 -10.49 -3.92
CA TYR A 371 -5.53 -11.82 -3.84
C TYR A 371 -5.43 -12.62 -5.14
N THR A 372 -5.81 -12.04 -6.28
CA THR A 372 -5.72 -12.75 -7.58
C THR A 372 -4.29 -13.09 -7.97
N ARG A 373 -3.31 -12.25 -7.61
CA ARG A 373 -1.88 -12.54 -7.78
C ARG A 373 -1.43 -13.70 -6.90
N ALA A 374 -1.81 -13.69 -5.62
CA ALA A 374 -1.50 -14.75 -4.68
C ALA A 374 -2.05 -16.11 -5.14
N VAL A 375 -3.31 -16.16 -5.59
CA VAL A 375 -3.95 -17.36 -6.13
C VAL A 375 -3.24 -17.83 -7.40
N SER A 376 -2.88 -16.91 -8.30
CA SER A 376 -2.19 -17.22 -9.56
C SER A 376 -0.81 -17.83 -9.33
N TYR A 377 0.01 -17.23 -8.45
CA TYR A 377 1.34 -17.76 -8.11
C TYR A 377 1.25 -19.12 -7.43
N THR A 378 0.31 -19.26 -6.50
CA THR A 378 0.09 -20.50 -5.76
C THR A 378 -0.37 -21.63 -6.70
N TYR A 379 -1.29 -21.34 -7.61
CA TYR A 379 -1.75 -22.29 -8.62
C TYR A 379 -0.60 -22.74 -9.54
N ALA A 380 0.23 -21.79 -10.00
CA ALA A 380 1.38 -22.08 -10.86
C ALA A 380 2.41 -22.99 -10.16
N LEU A 381 2.74 -22.71 -8.90
CA LEU A 381 3.65 -23.53 -8.10
C LEU A 381 3.07 -24.91 -7.79
N ALA A 382 1.80 -24.99 -7.38
CA ALA A 382 1.14 -26.26 -7.10
C ALA A 382 1.07 -27.18 -8.32
N THR A 383 0.80 -26.61 -9.51
CA THR A 383 0.83 -27.34 -10.78
C THR A 383 2.23 -27.89 -11.06
N ALA A 384 3.27 -27.08 -10.84
CA ALA A 384 4.65 -27.50 -11.05
C ALA A 384 5.12 -28.56 -10.04
N TRP A 385 4.65 -28.48 -8.79
CA TRP A 385 4.92 -29.48 -7.75
C TRP A 385 4.06 -30.73 -7.87
N MET A 386 3.12 -30.77 -8.83
CA MET A 386 2.12 -31.85 -8.98
C MET A 386 1.31 -32.08 -7.69
N LYS A 387 1.06 -31.00 -6.93
CA LYS A 387 0.33 -31.03 -5.65
C LYS A 387 -1.06 -30.44 -5.79
N LYS A 388 -2.00 -30.91 -4.97
CA LYS A 388 -3.37 -30.39 -4.97
C LYS A 388 -3.39 -29.00 -4.31
N TYR A 389 -3.77 -27.99 -5.09
CA TYR A 389 -4.10 -26.67 -4.57
C TYR A 389 -5.61 -26.50 -4.54
N HIS A 390 -6.14 -26.30 -3.34
CA HIS A 390 -7.54 -26.00 -3.14
C HIS A 390 -7.69 -24.48 -3.02
N ALA A 391 -7.66 -23.78 -4.16
CA ALA A 391 -7.90 -22.33 -4.22
C ALA A 391 -9.21 -21.95 -3.49
N LEU A 392 -10.18 -22.87 -3.53
CA LEU A 392 -11.38 -22.85 -2.74
C LEU A 392 -11.35 -23.99 -1.71
N SER A 393 -11.20 -23.67 -0.43
CA SER A 393 -11.79 -24.50 0.62
C SER A 393 -13.32 -24.34 0.56
N SER A 394 -13.92 -24.95 -0.44
CA SER A 394 -15.29 -25.44 -0.39
C SER A 394 -15.45 -26.56 -1.42
N THR A 395 -15.37 -27.81 -0.93
CA THR A 395 -16.29 -28.90 -1.32
C THR A 395 -16.57 -29.05 -2.81
N GLY A 396 -15.85 -29.89 -3.56
CA GLY A 396 -16.30 -30.49 -4.84
C GLY A 396 -17.31 -29.68 -5.68
N GLN A 397 -17.05 -28.39 -5.91
CA GLN A 397 -18.05 -27.50 -6.49
C GLN A 397 -17.86 -27.50 -8.00
N LYS A 398 -18.89 -28.02 -8.68
CA LYS A 398 -19.09 -27.89 -10.13
C LYS A 398 -18.87 -26.41 -10.53
N PRO A 399 -18.28 -26.12 -11.72
CA PRO A 399 -18.14 -24.75 -12.19
C PRO A 399 -19.50 -24.04 -12.10
N GLN A 400 -19.51 -22.88 -11.45
CA GLN A 400 -20.72 -22.11 -11.24
C GLN A 400 -21.25 -21.65 -12.60
N VAL A 401 -22.57 -21.65 -12.77
CA VAL A 401 -23.23 -21.25 -14.03
C VAL A 401 -22.77 -19.86 -14.50
N THR A 402 -22.40 -18.99 -13.55
CA THR A 402 -21.84 -17.66 -13.79
C THR A 402 -20.54 -17.68 -14.61
N SER A 403 -19.61 -18.59 -14.33
CA SER A 403 -18.33 -18.67 -15.08
C SER A 403 -18.55 -19.12 -16.53
N VAL A 404 -19.55 -20.00 -16.73
CA VAL A 404 -19.94 -20.49 -18.06
C VAL A 404 -20.59 -19.37 -18.88
N LEU A 405 -21.47 -18.59 -18.26
CA LEU A 405 -22.12 -17.45 -18.90
C LEU A 405 -21.12 -16.36 -19.30
N CYS A 406 -20.12 -16.07 -18.46
CA CYS A 406 -19.05 -15.14 -18.80
C CYS A 406 -18.28 -15.58 -20.05
N ALA A 407 -18.00 -16.89 -20.20
CA ALA A 407 -17.33 -17.43 -21.38
C ALA A 407 -18.18 -17.31 -22.67
N CYS A 408 -19.50 -17.17 -22.54
CA CYS A 408 -20.40 -17.00 -23.69
C CYS A 408 -20.54 -15.55 -24.15
N LEU A 409 -20.14 -14.54 -23.36
CA LEU A 409 -20.34 -13.12 -23.63
C LEU A 409 -19.96 -12.65 -25.05
N PRO A 410 -18.79 -13.05 -25.63
CA PRO A 410 -18.42 -12.63 -26.97
C PRO A 410 -19.43 -13.05 -28.04
N ALA A 411 -20.06 -14.22 -27.87
CA ALA A 411 -21.09 -14.70 -28.79
C ALA A 411 -22.40 -13.91 -28.64
N PHE A 412 -22.80 -13.59 -27.41
CA PHE A 412 -23.96 -12.72 -27.15
C PHE A 412 -23.82 -11.36 -27.83
N TRP A 413 -22.67 -10.74 -27.65
CA TRP A 413 -22.34 -9.47 -28.28
C TRP A 413 -22.36 -9.58 -29.82
N ALA A 414 -21.69 -10.58 -30.39
CA ALA A 414 -21.59 -10.74 -31.84
C ALA A 414 -22.95 -11.02 -32.49
N VAL A 415 -23.78 -11.87 -31.87
CA VAL A 415 -25.12 -12.20 -32.37
C VAL A 415 -26.02 -10.98 -32.29
N ALA A 416 -26.05 -10.27 -31.15
CA ALA A 416 -26.89 -9.07 -31.00
C ALA A 416 -26.51 -7.96 -32.01
N LEU A 417 -25.20 -7.72 -32.21
CA LEU A 417 -24.70 -6.77 -33.20
C LEU A 417 -25.09 -7.19 -34.63
N THR A 418 -24.88 -8.46 -34.98
CA THR A 418 -25.20 -8.98 -36.31
C THR A 418 -26.70 -8.91 -36.59
N CYS A 419 -27.54 -9.30 -35.63
CA CYS A 419 -28.99 -9.17 -35.73
C CYS A 419 -29.44 -7.71 -35.96
N ARG A 420 -28.80 -6.75 -35.29
CA ARG A 420 -29.09 -5.31 -35.50
C ARG A 420 -28.66 -4.82 -36.88
N VAL A 421 -27.46 -5.18 -37.33
CA VAL A 421 -26.99 -4.83 -38.68
C VAL A 421 -27.91 -5.42 -39.75
N LEU A 422 -28.33 -6.69 -39.59
CA LEU A 422 -29.30 -7.33 -40.48
C LEU A 422 -30.64 -6.58 -40.50
N LYS A 423 -31.19 -6.20 -39.33
CA LYS A 423 -32.42 -5.39 -39.24
C LYS A 423 -32.29 -4.03 -39.92
N LEU A 424 -31.11 -3.40 -39.89
CA LEU A 424 -30.84 -2.15 -40.62
C LEU A 424 -30.78 -2.39 -42.13
N LEU A 425 -30.09 -3.44 -42.57
CA LEU A 425 -30.01 -3.83 -43.99
C LEU A 425 -31.39 -4.18 -44.57
N MET A 426 -32.27 -4.81 -43.79
CA MET A 426 -33.64 -5.13 -44.21
C MET A 426 -34.45 -3.88 -44.60
N ARG A 427 -34.20 -2.71 -44.00
CA ARG A 427 -34.86 -1.45 -44.40
C ARG A 427 -34.54 -1.02 -45.83
N SER A 428 -33.45 -1.54 -46.41
CA SER A 428 -33.06 -1.27 -47.80
C SER A 428 -33.74 -2.18 -48.84
N ASN A 429 -34.63 -3.08 -48.42
CA ASN A 429 -35.63 -3.78 -49.24
C ASN A 429 -35.12 -4.63 -50.43
N LEU A 430 -33.84 -5.02 -50.48
CA LEU A 430 -33.27 -5.62 -51.70
C LEU A 430 -33.08 -7.15 -51.72
N ASN A 431 -33.20 -7.93 -50.62
CA ASN A 431 -32.88 -9.37 -50.65
C ASN A 431 -33.60 -10.22 -49.58
N TRP A 432 -33.79 -11.52 -49.84
CA TRP A 432 -34.44 -12.52 -48.96
C TRP A 432 -33.50 -13.19 -47.93
N TRP A 433 -32.20 -13.26 -48.20
CA TRP A 433 -31.23 -13.91 -47.32
C TRP A 433 -31.09 -13.29 -45.90
N PRO A 434 -31.27 -11.96 -45.68
CA PRO A 434 -31.16 -11.37 -44.34
C PRO A 434 -32.21 -11.90 -43.35
N GLU A 435 -33.43 -12.20 -43.81
CA GLU A 435 -34.52 -12.72 -42.98
C GLU A 435 -34.23 -14.13 -42.48
N SER A 436 -33.75 -15.01 -43.37
CA SER A 436 -33.39 -16.38 -43.01
C SER A 436 -32.20 -16.42 -42.05
N CYS A 437 -31.18 -15.57 -42.28
CA CYS A 437 -30.04 -15.44 -41.36
C CYS A 437 -30.46 -14.90 -39.99
N LEU A 438 -31.33 -13.89 -39.96
CA LEU A 438 -31.84 -13.33 -38.71
C LEU A 438 -32.61 -14.38 -37.92
N PHE A 439 -33.49 -15.15 -38.57
CA PHE A 439 -34.22 -16.24 -37.93
C PHE A 439 -33.27 -17.24 -37.26
N LEU A 440 -32.28 -17.76 -37.98
CA LEU A 440 -31.31 -18.74 -37.47
C LEU A 440 -30.47 -18.21 -36.30
N LEU A 441 -30.05 -16.95 -36.37
CA LEU A 441 -29.27 -16.30 -35.30
C LEU A 441 -30.09 -16.13 -34.02
N GLN A 442 -31.37 -15.76 -34.15
CA GLN A 442 -32.26 -15.57 -33.01
C GLN A 442 -32.78 -16.88 -32.41
N THR A 443 -32.88 -17.95 -33.21
CA THR A 443 -33.42 -19.23 -32.74
C THR A 443 -32.36 -20.16 -32.17
N HIS A 444 -31.21 -20.33 -32.83
CA HIS A 444 -30.28 -21.42 -32.50
C HIS A 444 -28.89 -20.96 -32.06
N ALA A 445 -28.42 -19.76 -32.45
CA ALA A 445 -27.02 -19.40 -32.23
C ALA A 445 -26.61 -19.36 -30.74
N LEU A 446 -27.34 -18.60 -29.92
CA LEU A 446 -27.00 -18.45 -28.49
C LEU A 446 -27.22 -19.75 -27.68
N PRO A 447 -28.34 -20.48 -27.82
CA PRO A 447 -28.53 -21.77 -27.15
C PRO A 447 -27.42 -22.78 -27.50
N THR A 448 -26.98 -22.82 -28.76
CA THR A 448 -25.92 -23.72 -29.22
C THR A 448 -24.60 -23.38 -28.55
N VAL A 449 -24.20 -22.11 -28.56
CA VAL A 449 -22.95 -21.67 -27.90
C VAL A 449 -23.00 -21.98 -26.41
N CYS A 450 -24.11 -21.66 -25.73
CA CYS A 450 -24.27 -21.93 -24.31
C CYS A 450 -24.16 -23.43 -24.00
N SER A 451 -24.78 -24.29 -24.81
CA SER A 451 -24.67 -25.75 -24.67
C SER A 451 -23.22 -26.24 -24.80
N VAL A 452 -22.52 -25.82 -25.86
CA VAL A 452 -21.15 -26.25 -26.13
C VAL A 452 -20.17 -25.77 -25.06
N ILE A 453 -20.24 -24.49 -24.67
CA ILE A 453 -19.36 -23.92 -23.65
C ILE A 453 -19.66 -24.54 -22.27
N THR A 454 -20.93 -24.79 -21.94
CA THR A 454 -21.30 -25.48 -20.69
C THR A 454 -20.70 -26.89 -20.65
N ALA A 455 -20.85 -27.63 -21.75
CA ALA A 455 -20.44 -29.03 -21.79
C ALA A 455 -18.91 -29.18 -21.74
N THR A 456 -18.18 -28.34 -22.48
CA THR A 456 -16.72 -28.31 -22.49
C THR A 456 -16.12 -27.78 -21.19
N SER A 457 -16.80 -26.86 -20.50
CA SER A 457 -16.38 -26.37 -19.18
C SER A 457 -16.59 -27.41 -18.07
N LEU A 458 -17.67 -28.19 -18.14
CA LEU A 458 -18.01 -29.19 -17.13
C LEU A 458 -17.30 -30.53 -17.33
N ALA A 459 -16.94 -30.88 -18.56
CA ALA A 459 -16.26 -32.14 -18.87
C ALA A 459 -15.12 -31.96 -19.91
N PRO A 460 -14.09 -31.16 -19.59
CA PRO A 460 -13.00 -30.83 -20.51
C PRO A 460 -12.22 -32.06 -21.00
N GLN A 461 -12.17 -33.13 -20.19
CA GLN A 461 -11.48 -34.39 -20.49
C GLN A 461 -12.00 -35.10 -21.75
N HIS A 462 -13.24 -34.83 -22.17
CA HIS A 462 -13.85 -35.47 -23.34
C HIS A 462 -13.68 -34.66 -24.63
N GLY A 463 -13.09 -33.46 -24.56
CA GLY A 463 -12.69 -32.64 -25.70
C GLY A 463 -13.79 -32.43 -26.76
N SER A 464 -13.44 -32.66 -28.02
CA SER A 464 -14.33 -32.44 -29.18
C SER A 464 -15.58 -33.32 -29.20
N THR A 465 -15.54 -34.49 -28.57
CA THR A 465 -16.68 -35.42 -28.49
C THR A 465 -17.88 -34.78 -27.79
N VAL A 466 -17.62 -34.10 -26.67
CA VAL A 466 -18.68 -33.40 -25.92
C VAL A 466 -19.13 -32.13 -26.65
N SER A 467 -18.25 -31.44 -27.37
CA SER A 467 -18.63 -30.31 -28.22
C SER A 467 -19.61 -30.69 -29.34
N MET A 468 -19.34 -31.80 -30.04
CA MET A 468 -20.25 -32.29 -31.10
C MET A 468 -21.60 -32.74 -30.53
N SER A 469 -21.57 -33.46 -29.41
CA SER A 469 -22.76 -33.97 -28.75
C SER A 469 -23.68 -32.86 -28.21
N SER A 470 -23.07 -31.82 -27.62
CA SER A 470 -23.78 -30.64 -27.12
C SER A 470 -24.34 -29.76 -28.23
N ALA A 471 -23.64 -29.64 -29.38
CA ALA A 471 -24.17 -28.97 -30.56
C ALA A 471 -25.43 -29.67 -31.09
N ILE A 472 -25.40 -31.01 -31.23
CA ILE A 472 -26.57 -31.80 -31.65
C ILE A 472 -27.70 -31.67 -30.63
N ALA A 473 -27.40 -31.78 -29.33
CA ALA A 473 -28.40 -31.65 -28.26
C ALA A 473 -29.11 -30.28 -28.28
N SER A 474 -28.38 -29.22 -28.62
CA SER A 474 -28.89 -27.84 -28.58
C SER A 474 -29.84 -27.46 -29.72
N ILE A 475 -29.95 -28.28 -30.78
CA ILE A 475 -30.82 -27.97 -31.94
C ILE A 475 -32.27 -27.78 -31.50
N VAL A 476 -32.74 -28.56 -30.52
CA VAL A 476 -34.11 -28.49 -29.98
C VAL A 476 -34.29 -27.34 -28.98
N CYS A 477 -33.20 -26.71 -28.53
CA CYS A 477 -33.21 -25.61 -27.56
C CYS A 477 -33.52 -24.26 -28.22
N GLU A 478 -34.55 -24.21 -29.07
CA GLU A 478 -34.95 -23.00 -29.79
C GLU A 478 -35.16 -21.85 -28.81
N LYS A 479 -34.57 -20.67 -29.09
CA LYS A 479 -34.77 -19.41 -28.35
C LYS A 479 -34.62 -19.53 -26.82
N SER A 480 -33.89 -20.54 -26.32
CA SER A 480 -33.75 -20.78 -24.88
C SER A 480 -32.29 -20.97 -24.47
N ILE A 481 -31.72 -19.95 -23.83
CA ILE A 481 -30.37 -20.06 -23.24
C ILE A 481 -30.38 -21.09 -22.11
N LEU A 482 -31.41 -21.08 -21.26
CA LEU A 482 -31.56 -22.06 -20.17
C LEU A 482 -31.65 -23.48 -20.73
N GLY A 483 -32.36 -23.67 -21.85
CA GLY A 483 -32.38 -24.92 -22.60
C GLY A 483 -30.98 -25.34 -23.04
N GLY A 484 -30.22 -24.42 -23.64
CA GLY A 484 -28.82 -24.64 -24.02
C GLY A 484 -27.92 -25.04 -22.85
N LEU A 485 -27.96 -24.31 -21.73
CA LEU A 485 -27.20 -24.61 -20.51
C LEU A 485 -27.57 -26.00 -19.95
N LEU A 486 -28.86 -26.33 -19.91
CA LEU A 486 -29.35 -27.64 -19.45
C LEU A 486 -28.87 -28.76 -20.38
N ALA A 487 -28.96 -28.57 -21.70
CA ALA A 487 -28.48 -29.54 -22.69
C ALA A 487 -26.99 -29.82 -22.51
N GLY A 488 -26.17 -28.77 -22.40
CA GLY A 488 -24.73 -28.89 -22.20
C GLY A 488 -24.38 -29.57 -20.87
N TYR A 489 -25.10 -29.24 -19.80
CA TYR A 489 -24.95 -29.89 -18.49
C TYR A 489 -25.27 -31.39 -18.55
N LEU A 490 -26.38 -31.77 -19.19
CA LEU A 490 -26.79 -33.17 -19.32
C LEU A 490 -25.82 -33.98 -20.19
N VAL A 491 -25.30 -33.38 -21.27
CA VAL A 491 -24.26 -34.00 -22.10
C VAL A 491 -22.98 -34.23 -21.28
N ALA A 492 -22.49 -33.21 -20.56
CA ALA A 492 -21.30 -33.35 -19.73
C ALA A 492 -21.46 -34.38 -18.61
N PHE A 493 -22.63 -34.39 -17.95
CA PHE A 493 -22.95 -35.35 -16.91
C PHE A 493 -23.01 -36.78 -17.46
N SER A 494 -23.64 -36.98 -18.62
CA SER A 494 -23.84 -38.30 -19.22
C SER A 494 -22.57 -38.85 -19.87
N ALA A 495 -21.65 -37.99 -20.34
CA ALA A 495 -20.46 -38.39 -21.08
C ALA A 495 -19.59 -39.41 -20.32
N THR A 496 -19.32 -39.15 -19.04
CA THR A 496 -18.48 -40.03 -18.21
C THR A 496 -19.15 -41.38 -17.94
N TYR A 497 -20.47 -41.39 -17.75
CA TYR A 497 -21.23 -42.62 -17.51
C TYR A 497 -21.33 -43.49 -18.77
N VAL A 498 -21.66 -42.88 -19.91
CA VAL A 498 -21.75 -43.56 -21.20
C VAL A 498 -20.39 -44.13 -21.59
N LEU A 499 -19.31 -43.36 -21.43
CA LEU A 499 -17.95 -43.84 -21.69
C LEU A 499 -17.61 -45.07 -20.84
N HIS A 500 -17.85 -44.99 -19.52
CA HIS A 500 -17.56 -46.10 -18.61
C HIS A 500 -18.39 -47.35 -18.96
N ARG A 501 -19.66 -47.18 -19.31
CA ARG A 501 -20.52 -48.28 -19.78
C ARG A 501 -20.03 -48.90 -21.09
N CYS A 502 -19.60 -48.10 -22.07
CA CYS A 502 -19.04 -48.60 -23.32
C CYS A 502 -17.77 -49.44 -23.08
N ILE A 503 -16.92 -49.02 -22.15
CA ILE A 503 -15.73 -49.78 -21.74
C ILE A 503 -16.12 -51.12 -21.10
N LEU A 504 -17.09 -51.13 -20.17
CA LEU A 504 -17.57 -52.36 -19.54
C LEU A 504 -18.22 -53.34 -20.52
N LEU A 505 -18.82 -52.83 -21.60
CA LEU A 505 -19.43 -53.63 -22.67
C LEU A 505 -18.44 -54.03 -23.78
N ASN A 506 -17.13 -53.74 -23.61
CA ASN A 506 -16.08 -54.02 -24.60
C ASN A 506 -16.37 -53.46 -26.00
N ILE A 507 -16.99 -52.27 -26.08
CA ILE A 507 -17.29 -51.60 -27.35
C ILE A 507 -16.00 -51.01 -27.95
N PRO A 508 -15.72 -51.20 -29.25
CA PRO A 508 -14.55 -50.61 -29.91
C PRO A 508 -14.51 -49.08 -29.77
N ALA A 509 -13.31 -48.51 -29.59
CA ALA A 509 -13.12 -47.07 -29.35
C ALA A 509 -13.79 -46.16 -30.40
N THR A 510 -13.75 -46.54 -31.68
CA THR A 510 -14.41 -45.80 -32.77
C THR A 510 -15.93 -45.73 -32.58
N MET A 511 -16.56 -46.86 -32.22
CA MET A 511 -17.99 -46.92 -31.94
C MET A 511 -18.35 -46.17 -30.66
N THR A 512 -17.53 -46.26 -29.62
CA THR A 512 -17.67 -45.49 -28.37
C THR A 512 -17.67 -43.99 -28.64
N ASN A 513 -16.78 -43.49 -29.51
CA ASN A 513 -16.77 -42.09 -29.92
C ASN A 513 -18.01 -41.70 -30.74
N MET A 514 -18.52 -42.55 -31.64
CA MET A 514 -19.77 -42.26 -32.36
C MET A 514 -20.98 -42.19 -31.43
N ILE A 515 -21.05 -43.10 -30.44
CA ILE A 515 -22.10 -43.13 -29.43
C ILE A 515 -22.03 -41.86 -28.56
N LEU A 516 -20.84 -41.46 -28.10
CA LEU A 516 -20.67 -40.27 -27.27
C LEU A 516 -20.89 -38.97 -28.06
N ALA A 517 -20.35 -38.85 -29.28
CA ALA A 517 -20.43 -37.63 -30.08
C ALA A 517 -21.81 -37.42 -30.70
N GLY A 518 -22.45 -38.46 -31.25
CA GLY A 518 -23.73 -38.34 -31.97
C GLY A 518 -24.92 -38.92 -31.21
N GLY A 519 -24.79 -40.15 -30.72
CA GLY A 519 -25.87 -40.89 -30.07
C GLY A 519 -26.36 -40.22 -28.77
N MET A 520 -25.42 -39.85 -27.91
CA MET A 520 -25.71 -39.15 -26.65
C MET A 520 -26.37 -37.79 -26.90
N GLY A 521 -25.87 -37.01 -27.87
CA GLY A 521 -26.43 -35.70 -28.19
C GLY A 521 -27.89 -35.81 -28.66
N SER A 522 -28.17 -36.79 -29.52
CA SER A 522 -29.53 -37.08 -30.00
C SER A 522 -30.45 -37.57 -28.86
N ALA A 523 -29.95 -38.41 -27.96
CA ALA A 523 -30.71 -38.87 -26.81
C ALA A 523 -31.03 -37.74 -25.83
N VAL A 524 -30.06 -36.86 -25.54
CA VAL A 524 -30.27 -35.68 -24.71
C VAL A 524 -31.27 -34.72 -25.37
N ALA A 525 -31.18 -34.50 -26.69
CA ALA A 525 -32.13 -33.66 -27.43
C ALA A 525 -33.58 -34.12 -27.25
N LEU A 526 -33.84 -35.42 -27.42
CA LEU A 526 -35.17 -36.01 -27.24
C LEU A 526 -35.67 -35.91 -25.80
N LEU A 527 -34.75 -36.04 -24.83
CA LEU A 527 -35.08 -35.97 -23.41
C LEU A 527 -35.46 -34.55 -22.96
N ILE A 528 -34.77 -33.52 -23.45
CA ILE A 528 -35.03 -32.13 -23.06
C ILE A 528 -36.16 -31.47 -23.85
N ALA A 529 -36.48 -31.97 -25.05
CA ALA A 529 -37.48 -31.41 -25.95
C ALA A 529 -38.78 -30.92 -25.28
N PRO A 530 -39.48 -31.73 -24.44
CA PRO A 530 -40.73 -31.28 -23.80
C PRO A 530 -40.53 -30.21 -22.74
N SER A 531 -39.31 -30.03 -22.21
CA SER A 531 -39.00 -29.08 -21.14
C SER A 531 -38.67 -27.68 -21.67
N ILE A 532 -38.26 -27.55 -22.95
CA ILE A 532 -37.80 -26.28 -23.53
C ILE A 532 -38.87 -25.20 -23.49
N SER A 533 -40.13 -25.53 -23.79
CA SER A 533 -41.25 -24.57 -23.75
C SER A 533 -41.45 -23.96 -22.37
N TYR A 534 -41.25 -24.74 -21.30
CA TYR A 534 -41.33 -24.24 -19.93
C TYR A 534 -40.14 -23.33 -19.58
N LEU A 535 -38.93 -23.67 -20.05
CA LEU A 535 -37.74 -22.84 -19.83
C LEU A 535 -37.82 -21.51 -20.57
N GLN A 536 -38.35 -21.48 -21.79
CA GLN A 536 -38.66 -20.25 -22.53
C GLN A 536 -39.69 -19.39 -21.80
N LEU A 537 -40.71 -20.01 -21.20
CA LEU A 537 -41.72 -19.30 -20.44
C LEU A 537 -41.10 -18.60 -19.21
N ILE A 538 -40.18 -19.28 -18.52
CA ILE A 538 -39.46 -18.71 -17.37
C ILE A 538 -38.61 -17.50 -17.80
N THR A 539 -37.80 -17.61 -18.85
CA THR A 539 -37.01 -16.46 -19.35
C THR A 539 -37.89 -15.34 -19.89
N GLY A 540 -39.04 -15.69 -20.48
CA GLY A 540 -40.10 -14.76 -20.87
C GLY A 540 -40.65 -13.95 -19.70
N TYR A 541 -41.03 -14.61 -18.61
CA TYR A 541 -41.52 -13.92 -17.40
C TYR A 541 -40.46 -13.03 -16.76
N ILE A 542 -39.19 -13.47 -16.71
CA ILE A 542 -38.09 -12.65 -16.18
C ILE A 542 -37.95 -11.35 -17.00
N ARG A 543 -37.93 -11.44 -18.33
CA ARG A 543 -37.91 -10.24 -19.20
C ARG A 543 -39.10 -9.33 -18.97
N GLN A 544 -40.31 -9.89 -18.94
CA GLN A 544 -41.52 -9.10 -18.70
C GLN A 544 -41.48 -8.40 -17.34
N ALA A 545 -40.97 -9.07 -16.31
CA ALA A 545 -40.80 -8.46 -14.98
C ALA A 545 -39.79 -7.29 -15.01
N ILE A 546 -38.66 -7.42 -15.72
CA ILE A 546 -37.67 -6.33 -15.89
C ILE A 546 -38.33 -5.11 -16.56
N HIS A 547 -39.04 -5.33 -17.67
CA HIS A 547 -39.72 -4.26 -18.39
C HIS A 547 -40.85 -3.62 -17.58
N LEU A 548 -41.60 -4.42 -16.80
CA LEU A 548 -42.66 -3.91 -15.94
C LEU A 548 -42.11 -3.04 -14.82
N CYS A 549 -41.01 -3.43 -14.18
CA CYS A 549 -40.33 -2.61 -13.16
C CYS A 549 -39.87 -1.25 -13.71
N MET A 550 -39.52 -1.19 -15.00
CA MET A 550 -39.05 0.02 -15.67
C MET A 550 -40.13 0.77 -16.46
N SER A 551 -41.39 0.35 -16.36
CA SER A 551 -42.55 0.91 -17.07
C SER A 551 -42.85 2.38 -16.74
N GLY A 552 -42.23 2.95 -15.70
CA GLY A 552 -42.47 4.33 -15.26
C GLY A 552 -43.79 4.53 -14.51
N THR A 553 -44.47 3.45 -14.13
CA THR A 553 -45.73 3.49 -13.34
C THR A 553 -45.55 4.09 -11.94
N ILE A 554 -44.37 3.92 -11.35
CA ILE A 554 -43.99 4.49 -10.06
C ILE A 554 -42.76 5.38 -10.26
N GLN A 555 -42.91 6.68 -10.00
CA GLN A 555 -41.80 7.64 -10.09
C GLN A 555 -40.71 7.33 -9.06
N GLY A 556 -39.44 7.49 -9.47
CA GLY A 556 -38.28 7.26 -8.61
C GLY A 556 -37.78 5.81 -8.55
N VAL A 557 -38.51 4.84 -9.12
CA VAL A 557 -38.08 3.44 -9.17
C VAL A 557 -36.82 3.27 -10.00
N GLY A 558 -36.68 4.00 -11.11
CA GLY A 558 -35.46 3.99 -11.91
C GLY A 558 -34.28 4.54 -11.12
N GLY A 559 -34.51 5.60 -10.35
CA GLY A 559 -33.54 6.14 -9.40
C GLY A 559 -32.99 5.10 -8.43
N VAL A 560 -33.88 4.34 -7.80
CA VAL A 560 -33.50 3.28 -6.86
C VAL A 560 -32.77 2.14 -7.57
N ILE A 561 -33.28 1.70 -8.73
CA ILE A 561 -32.66 0.62 -9.51
C ILE A 561 -31.24 1.01 -9.95
N GLY A 562 -31.03 2.24 -10.44
CA GLY A 562 -29.72 2.72 -10.86
C GLY A 562 -28.71 2.79 -9.71
N ALA A 563 -29.14 3.28 -8.54
CA ALA A 563 -28.30 3.30 -7.35
C ALA A 563 -27.96 1.88 -6.87
N LEU A 564 -28.95 0.97 -6.85
CA LEU A 564 -28.75 -0.44 -6.50
C LEU A 564 -27.85 -1.18 -7.49
N PHE A 565 -27.91 -0.84 -8.78
CA PHE A 565 -27.06 -1.44 -9.81
C PHE A 565 -25.59 -1.05 -9.61
N CYS A 566 -25.32 0.25 -9.41
CA CYS A 566 -23.99 0.76 -9.09
C CYS A 566 -23.46 0.19 -7.75
N TRP A 567 -24.31 0.15 -6.72
CA TRP A 567 -23.97 -0.45 -5.43
C TRP A 567 -23.69 -1.94 -5.55
N GLY A 568 -24.57 -2.68 -6.23
CA GLY A 568 -24.45 -4.12 -6.45
C GLY A 568 -23.15 -4.46 -7.16
N SER A 569 -22.79 -3.70 -8.19
CA SER A 569 -21.53 -3.89 -8.91
C SER A 569 -20.31 -3.68 -8.01
N LYS A 570 -20.28 -2.61 -7.20
CA LYS A 570 -19.20 -2.35 -6.24
C LYS A 570 -18.97 -3.48 -5.22
N TYR A 571 -20.03 -4.14 -4.78
CA TYR A 571 -19.95 -5.24 -3.80
C TYR A 571 -19.85 -6.64 -4.45
N GLY A 572 -19.58 -6.72 -5.76
CA GLY A 572 -19.35 -7.99 -6.46
C GLY A 572 -20.62 -8.74 -6.89
N TYR A 573 -21.80 -8.11 -6.82
CA TYR A 573 -23.06 -8.70 -7.30
C TYR A 573 -23.25 -8.61 -8.81
N TYR A 574 -22.34 -7.97 -9.54
CA TYR A 574 -22.44 -7.81 -11.00
C TYR A 574 -22.52 -9.17 -11.71
N HIS A 575 -21.56 -10.06 -11.47
CA HIS A 575 -21.50 -11.35 -12.16
C HIS A 575 -22.55 -12.35 -11.68
N SER A 576 -23.05 -12.19 -10.44
CA SER A 576 -24.03 -13.11 -9.86
C SER A 576 -25.47 -12.74 -10.20
N ILE A 577 -25.76 -11.45 -10.45
CA ILE A 577 -27.12 -10.94 -10.65
C ILE A 577 -27.24 -10.12 -11.94
N CYS A 578 -26.47 -9.05 -12.09
CA CYS A 578 -26.62 -8.11 -13.21
C CYS A 578 -26.36 -8.76 -14.57
N LEU A 579 -25.22 -9.44 -14.70
CA LEU A 579 -24.81 -10.08 -15.95
C LEU A 579 -25.79 -11.19 -16.41
N PRO A 580 -26.23 -12.13 -15.55
CA PRO A 580 -27.28 -13.07 -15.92
C PRO A 580 -28.57 -12.41 -16.41
N LEU A 581 -29.00 -11.30 -15.79
CA LEU A 581 -30.20 -10.56 -16.23
C LEU A 581 -30.01 -9.96 -17.63
N ILE A 582 -28.86 -9.34 -17.90
CA ILE A 582 -28.52 -8.81 -19.23
C ILE A 582 -28.57 -9.92 -20.28
N LEU A 583 -27.96 -11.08 -19.99
CA LEU A 583 -27.90 -12.21 -20.92
C LEU A 583 -29.28 -12.83 -21.17
N VAL A 584 -30.12 -12.94 -20.15
CA VAL A 584 -31.52 -13.41 -20.30
C VAL A 584 -32.32 -12.45 -21.19
N GLU A 585 -32.09 -11.14 -21.08
CA GLU A 585 -32.73 -10.16 -21.94
C GLU A 585 -32.28 -10.29 -23.41
N MET A 586 -30.98 -10.51 -23.62
CA MET A 586 -30.35 -10.70 -24.93
C MET A 586 -30.64 -12.06 -25.59
N GLU A 587 -31.40 -12.95 -24.97
CA GLU A 587 -31.70 -14.31 -25.47
C GLU A 587 -32.23 -14.37 -26.90
N LEU A 588 -32.97 -13.35 -27.34
CA LEU A 588 -33.53 -13.28 -28.69
C LEU A 588 -32.64 -12.49 -29.66
N GLY A 589 -31.37 -12.25 -29.31
CA GLY A 589 -30.44 -11.44 -30.10
C GLY A 589 -30.86 -9.98 -30.22
N GLU A 590 -31.63 -9.47 -29.25
CA GLU A 590 -31.99 -8.07 -29.14
C GLU A 590 -31.10 -7.35 -28.12
N ALA A 591 -31.14 -6.02 -28.14
CA ALA A 591 -30.51 -5.23 -27.10
C ALA A 591 -31.27 -5.30 -25.77
N ALA A 592 -30.58 -4.92 -24.70
CA ALA A 592 -31.04 -5.09 -23.34
C ALA A 592 -31.20 -3.74 -22.62
N LEU A 593 -32.35 -3.52 -22.01
CA LEU A 593 -32.59 -2.45 -21.06
C LEU A 593 -31.59 -2.52 -19.91
N CYS A 594 -31.37 -3.71 -19.34
CA CYS A 594 -30.35 -3.91 -18.31
C CYS A 594 -28.94 -3.56 -18.83
N GLY A 595 -28.66 -3.80 -20.11
CA GLY A 595 -27.40 -3.38 -20.73
C GLY A 595 -27.28 -1.86 -20.91
N SER A 596 -28.40 -1.17 -21.04
CA SER A 596 -28.45 0.30 -21.11
C SER A 596 -28.27 0.93 -19.72
N ILE A 597 -28.82 0.27 -18.69
CA ILE A 597 -28.58 0.60 -17.28
C ILE A 597 -27.10 0.38 -16.95
N ASP A 598 -26.49 -0.70 -17.42
CA ASP A 598 -25.07 -1.00 -17.23
C ASP A 598 -24.15 0.12 -17.77
N GLU A 599 -24.36 0.48 -19.04
CA GLU A 599 -23.62 1.56 -19.72
C GLU A 599 -23.81 2.92 -19.02
N ALA A 600 -25.04 3.23 -18.59
CA ALA A 600 -25.34 4.48 -17.88
C ALA A 600 -24.69 4.53 -16.49
N THR A 601 -24.86 3.47 -15.69
CA THR A 601 -24.53 3.48 -14.26
C THR A 601 -23.08 3.17 -13.96
N LEU A 602 -22.42 2.35 -14.79
CA LEU A 602 -21.02 1.96 -14.60
C LEU A 602 -20.12 2.72 -15.57
N VAL A 603 -20.33 2.58 -16.88
CA VAL A 603 -19.41 3.11 -17.90
C VAL A 603 -19.41 4.64 -17.91
N CYS A 604 -20.58 5.28 -18.01
CA CYS A 604 -20.68 6.75 -18.10
C CYS A 604 -20.30 7.44 -16.78
N VAL A 605 -20.71 6.88 -15.63
CA VAL A 605 -20.32 7.39 -14.30
C VAL A 605 -18.81 7.32 -14.11
N SER A 606 -18.21 6.18 -14.46
CA SER A 606 -16.77 6.00 -14.35
C SER A 606 -15.98 6.89 -15.31
N ALA A 607 -16.49 7.10 -16.54
CA ALA A 607 -15.92 8.04 -17.49
C ALA A 607 -15.95 9.48 -16.94
N GLY A 608 -17.04 9.91 -16.30
CA GLY A 608 -17.15 11.22 -15.68
C GLY A 608 -16.14 11.43 -14.55
N ILE A 609 -16.01 10.44 -13.65
CA ILE A 609 -15.02 10.47 -12.55
C ILE A 609 -13.59 10.50 -13.11
N CYS A 610 -13.28 9.66 -14.09
CA CYS A 610 -11.96 9.60 -14.72
C CYS A 610 -11.60 10.93 -15.41
N LEU A 611 -12.54 11.54 -16.14
CA LEU A 611 -12.26 12.83 -16.78
C LEU A 611 -12.02 13.93 -15.73
N ALA A 612 -12.79 13.95 -14.65
CA ALA A 612 -12.59 14.93 -13.57
C ALA A 612 -11.18 14.83 -12.98
N ASN A 613 -10.69 13.61 -12.76
CA ASN A 613 -9.34 13.34 -12.25
C ASN A 613 -8.24 13.72 -13.26
N LEU A 614 -8.51 13.68 -14.56
CA LEU A 614 -7.58 14.14 -15.59
C LEU A 614 -7.49 15.66 -15.66
N ILE A 615 -8.60 16.38 -15.46
CA ILE A 615 -8.64 17.85 -15.49
C ILE A 615 -8.06 18.42 -14.20
N VAL A 616 -8.57 17.96 -13.05
CA VAL A 616 -8.07 18.34 -11.73
C VAL A 616 -7.69 17.07 -11.00
N THR A 617 -6.39 16.83 -10.88
CA THR A 617 -5.88 15.62 -10.24
C THR A 617 -6.21 15.63 -8.75
N PRO A 618 -6.78 14.55 -8.19
CA PRO A 618 -7.10 14.49 -6.77
C PRO A 618 -5.83 14.69 -5.93
N SER A 619 -5.91 15.58 -4.94
CA SER A 619 -4.75 16.03 -4.16
C SER A 619 -4.18 14.97 -3.22
N PHE A 620 -4.84 13.81 -3.10
CA PHE A 620 -4.37 12.71 -2.28
C PHE A 620 -3.17 11.93 -2.90
N GLU A 621 -2.67 12.31 -4.08
CA GLU A 621 -1.68 11.53 -4.85
C GLU A 621 -0.49 12.38 -5.37
N ASP A 622 0.06 13.31 -4.58
CA ASP A 622 1.29 14.04 -4.97
C ASP A 622 2.51 13.10 -5.17
N GLN A 623 2.52 11.94 -4.50
CA GLN A 623 3.35 10.78 -4.85
C GLN A 623 2.45 9.77 -5.55
N GLY A 624 2.53 9.66 -6.89
CA GLY A 624 1.66 8.79 -7.70
C GLY A 624 0.75 9.51 -8.69
N LYS A 625 0.83 10.84 -8.80
CA LYS A 625 0.04 11.66 -9.74
C LYS A 625 0.06 11.13 -11.17
N GLU A 626 1.22 10.69 -11.63
CA GLU A 626 1.40 10.11 -12.97
C GLU A 626 0.66 8.76 -13.11
N GLU A 627 0.67 7.93 -12.07
CA GLU A 627 -0.07 6.65 -12.05
C GLU A 627 -1.58 6.87 -12.09
N THR A 628 -2.08 7.85 -11.31
CA THR A 628 -3.50 8.22 -11.31
C THR A 628 -3.95 8.80 -12.64
N LEU A 629 -3.13 9.67 -13.24
CA LEU A 629 -3.41 10.22 -14.57
C LEU A 629 -3.41 9.11 -15.62
N GLN A 630 -2.45 8.18 -15.57
CA GLN A 630 -2.42 7.02 -16.47
C GLN A 630 -3.62 6.10 -16.27
N LEU A 631 -3.98 5.80 -15.02
CA LEU A 631 -5.14 4.97 -14.67
C LEU A 631 -6.44 5.61 -15.14
N SER A 632 -6.63 6.92 -14.88
CA SER A 632 -7.82 7.67 -15.27
C SER A 632 -7.90 7.85 -16.78
N ARG A 633 -6.77 8.08 -17.47
CA ARG A 633 -6.70 8.14 -18.94
C ARG A 633 -7.09 6.81 -19.56
N ARG A 634 -6.57 5.72 -19.00
CA ARG A 634 -6.87 4.37 -19.44
C ARG A 634 -8.34 4.02 -19.20
N GLY A 635 -8.87 4.33 -18.01
CA GLY A 635 -10.28 4.17 -17.67
C GLY A 635 -11.18 4.94 -18.64
N LEU A 636 -10.96 6.25 -18.78
CA LEU A 636 -11.74 7.08 -19.71
C LEU A 636 -11.72 6.55 -21.15
N CYS A 637 -10.55 6.13 -21.62
CA CYS A 637 -10.37 5.55 -22.96
C CYS A 637 -11.17 4.24 -23.11
N ILE A 638 -11.05 3.32 -22.16
CA ILE A 638 -11.73 2.03 -22.23
C ILE A 638 -13.25 2.19 -22.16
N ASN A 639 -13.71 3.01 -21.23
CA ASN A 639 -15.13 3.29 -21.05
C ASN A 639 -15.75 3.89 -22.33
N LEU A 640 -15.14 4.93 -22.91
CA LEU A 640 -15.75 5.62 -24.06
C LEU A 640 -15.56 4.87 -25.38
N LEU A 641 -14.41 4.24 -25.62
CA LEU A 641 -14.10 3.60 -26.90
C LEU A 641 -14.57 2.15 -27.00
N PHE A 642 -14.69 1.43 -25.87
CA PHE A 642 -15.07 0.03 -25.88
C PHE A 642 -16.39 -0.25 -25.16
N GLY A 643 -16.91 0.71 -24.38
CA GLY A 643 -18.13 0.49 -23.57
C GLY A 643 -17.92 -0.53 -22.47
N ASP A 644 -16.68 -0.65 -21.98
CA ASP A 644 -16.30 -1.61 -20.96
C ASP A 644 -15.94 -0.89 -19.65
N PHE A 645 -16.29 -1.51 -18.53
CA PHE A 645 -16.07 -0.95 -17.21
C PHE A 645 -14.97 -1.72 -16.48
N ILE A 646 -13.83 -1.05 -16.27
CA ILE A 646 -12.65 -1.65 -15.63
C ILE A 646 -12.50 -1.30 -14.15
N GLU A 647 -13.61 -1.00 -13.46
CA GLU A 647 -13.64 -0.72 -12.00
C GLU A 647 -12.76 0.43 -11.50
N VAL A 648 -12.16 1.21 -12.41
CA VAL A 648 -11.24 2.32 -12.08
C VAL A 648 -11.89 3.40 -11.22
N ALA A 649 -13.22 3.55 -11.28
CA ALA A 649 -13.94 4.53 -10.49
C ALA A 649 -14.03 4.17 -9.00
N TYR A 650 -14.01 2.88 -8.63
CA TYR A 650 -14.28 2.44 -7.27
C TYR A 650 -13.26 2.92 -6.24
N PRO A 651 -11.94 2.86 -6.50
CA PRO A 651 -10.95 3.45 -5.58
C PRO A 651 -11.24 4.93 -5.28
N PHE A 652 -11.65 5.72 -6.28
CA PHE A 652 -11.98 7.13 -6.07
C PHE A 652 -13.29 7.34 -5.29
N MET A 653 -14.28 6.50 -5.55
CA MET A 653 -15.54 6.48 -4.80
C MET A 653 -15.37 6.00 -3.35
N GLU A 654 -14.42 5.11 -3.07
CA GLU A 654 -14.14 4.64 -1.71
C GLU A 654 -13.36 5.67 -0.90
N LYS A 655 -12.41 6.36 -1.53
CA LYS A 655 -11.60 7.41 -0.89
C LYS A 655 -12.40 8.68 -0.57
N SER A 656 -13.44 9.01 -1.34
CA SER A 656 -14.24 10.23 -1.13
C SER A 656 -15.73 9.96 -1.07
N LEU A 657 -16.35 10.35 0.04
CA LEU A 657 -17.80 10.31 0.23
C LEU A 657 -18.54 11.18 -0.80
N LEU A 658 -17.97 12.32 -1.20
CA LEU A 658 -18.58 13.20 -2.20
C LEU A 658 -18.62 12.51 -3.58
N VAL A 659 -17.51 11.88 -3.97
CA VAL A 659 -17.41 11.14 -5.24
C VAL A 659 -18.33 9.91 -5.22
N ASN A 660 -18.39 9.21 -4.09
CA ASN A 660 -19.29 8.07 -3.89
C ASN A 660 -20.76 8.48 -4.07
N LEU A 661 -21.17 9.55 -3.38
CA LEU A 661 -22.54 10.06 -3.43
C LEU A 661 -22.88 10.57 -4.84
N ALA A 662 -21.96 11.29 -5.48
CA ALA A 662 -22.13 11.76 -6.85
C ALA A 662 -22.28 10.60 -7.84
N GLY A 663 -21.52 9.51 -7.66
CA GLY A 663 -21.67 8.29 -8.44
C GLY A 663 -23.07 7.70 -8.30
N TYR A 664 -23.57 7.49 -7.08
CA TYR A 664 -24.91 6.94 -6.86
C TYR A 664 -26.03 7.85 -7.37
N VAL A 665 -25.93 9.16 -7.16
CA VAL A 665 -26.90 10.14 -7.66
C VAL A 665 -26.87 10.18 -9.18
N ALA A 666 -25.70 10.12 -9.81
CA ALA A 666 -25.55 10.04 -11.26
C ALA A 666 -26.21 8.78 -11.83
N SER A 667 -25.90 7.61 -11.25
CA SER A 667 -26.50 6.33 -11.64
C SER A 667 -28.02 6.38 -11.51
N GLY A 668 -28.54 6.82 -10.36
CA GLY A 668 -29.98 6.92 -10.13
C GLY A 668 -30.68 7.87 -11.11
N LEU A 669 -30.17 9.10 -11.24
CA LEU A 669 -30.75 10.09 -12.15
C LEU A 669 -30.76 9.59 -13.61
N SER A 670 -29.67 8.98 -14.05
CA SER A 670 -29.58 8.46 -15.41
C SER A 670 -30.60 7.36 -15.68
N VAL A 671 -30.81 6.43 -14.73
CA VAL A 671 -31.75 5.32 -14.91
C VAL A 671 -33.19 5.80 -14.78
N GLU A 672 -33.46 6.81 -13.95
CA GLU A 672 -34.76 7.46 -13.92
C GLU A 672 -35.12 8.07 -15.29
N LEU A 673 -34.15 8.67 -15.99
CA LEU A 673 -34.35 9.17 -17.36
C LEU A 673 -34.57 8.06 -18.40
N LEU A 674 -34.22 6.82 -18.09
CA LEU A 674 -34.50 5.63 -18.90
C LEU A 674 -35.88 5.01 -18.58
N THR A 675 -36.56 5.42 -17.51
CA THR A 675 -37.89 4.90 -17.15
C THR A 675 -38.99 5.38 -18.11
N GLY A 676 -40.05 4.59 -18.23
CA GLY A 676 -41.19 4.85 -19.11
C GLY A 676 -41.38 3.71 -20.10
N ASN A 677 -41.50 4.02 -21.40
CA ASN A 677 -41.57 2.99 -22.44
C ASN A 677 -40.22 2.29 -22.57
N SER A 678 -40.02 1.23 -21.80
CA SER A 678 -38.76 0.48 -21.75
C SER A 678 -38.33 -0.12 -23.10
N GLU A 679 -39.27 -0.31 -24.04
CA GLU A 679 -38.98 -0.80 -25.39
C GLU A 679 -38.27 0.22 -26.29
N ASP A 680 -38.32 1.51 -25.94
CA ASP A 680 -37.64 2.59 -26.69
C ASP A 680 -36.16 2.72 -26.29
N VAL A 681 -35.81 2.20 -25.11
CA VAL A 681 -34.55 2.49 -24.41
C VAL A 681 -33.55 1.33 -24.50
N LEU A 682 -33.73 0.45 -25.48
CA LEU A 682 -32.88 -0.72 -25.67
C LEU A 682 -31.55 -0.35 -26.34
N SER A 683 -30.46 -0.45 -25.60
CA SER A 683 -29.07 -0.43 -26.06
C SER A 683 -28.33 -1.71 -25.66
N SER A 684 -27.16 -1.98 -26.24
CA SER A 684 -26.35 -3.15 -25.88
C SER A 684 -25.22 -2.71 -24.97
N ALA A 685 -25.00 -3.45 -23.88
CA ALA A 685 -23.78 -3.37 -23.11
C ALA A 685 -22.57 -3.78 -23.98
N TYR A 686 -21.37 -3.36 -23.58
CA TYR A 686 -20.11 -3.69 -24.26
C TYR A 686 -20.01 -3.18 -25.71
N LEU A 687 -20.62 -2.02 -25.99
CA LEU A 687 -20.45 -1.32 -27.27
C LEU A 687 -19.76 0.02 -27.05
N PRO A 688 -18.87 0.45 -27.95
CA PRO A 688 -18.35 1.81 -27.95
C PRO A 688 -19.50 2.82 -27.79
N LEU A 689 -19.36 3.80 -26.89
CA LEU A 689 -20.45 4.71 -26.52
C LEU A 689 -21.16 5.35 -27.74
N PRO A 690 -20.45 5.82 -28.79
CA PRO A 690 -21.11 6.33 -30.00
C PRO A 690 -21.95 5.27 -30.72
N ALA A 691 -21.46 4.03 -30.81
CA ALA A 691 -22.18 2.92 -31.42
C ALA A 691 -23.38 2.50 -30.58
N ALA A 692 -23.25 2.49 -29.24
CA ALA A 692 -24.34 2.21 -28.32
C ALA A 692 -25.49 3.23 -28.46
N ILE A 693 -25.18 4.50 -28.69
CA ILE A 693 -26.16 5.57 -28.93
C ILE A 693 -26.78 5.44 -30.33
N LEU A 694 -25.97 5.24 -31.37
CA LEU A 694 -26.46 5.14 -32.75
C LEU A 694 -27.35 3.92 -33.00
N LEU A 695 -27.05 2.81 -32.34
CA LEU A 695 -27.79 1.55 -32.47
C LEU A 695 -28.98 1.46 -31.51
N ALA A 696 -29.15 2.44 -30.63
CA ALA A 696 -30.32 2.54 -29.76
C ALA A 696 -31.61 2.70 -30.56
N ARG A 697 -32.74 2.22 -30.01
CA ARG A 697 -34.06 2.45 -30.61
C ARG A 697 -34.46 3.94 -30.53
N ASP A 698 -34.21 4.59 -29.39
CA ASP A 698 -34.30 6.05 -29.21
C ASP A 698 -32.92 6.64 -28.80
N PRO A 699 -32.10 7.07 -29.78
CA PRO A 699 -30.80 7.68 -29.52
C PRO A 699 -30.87 8.97 -28.68
N LEU A 700 -31.97 9.71 -28.76
CA LEU A 700 -32.10 11.00 -28.08
C LEU A 700 -32.33 10.80 -26.57
N ARG A 701 -33.20 9.87 -26.20
CA ARG A 701 -33.43 9.55 -24.78
C ARG A 701 -32.18 8.91 -24.14
N ILE A 702 -31.54 7.97 -24.83
CA ILE A 702 -30.32 7.32 -24.33
C ILE A 702 -29.17 8.32 -24.18
N SER A 703 -28.95 9.20 -25.16
CA SER A 703 -27.89 10.22 -25.07
C SER A 703 -28.09 11.17 -23.90
N ARG A 704 -29.33 11.59 -23.60
CA ARG A 704 -29.65 12.43 -22.43
C ARG A 704 -29.32 11.72 -21.12
N ALA A 705 -29.68 10.46 -20.97
CA ALA A 705 -29.39 9.67 -19.77
C ALA A 705 -27.89 9.46 -19.56
N TYR A 706 -27.16 9.08 -20.61
CA TYR A 706 -25.71 8.88 -20.54
C TYR A 706 -24.98 10.20 -20.25
N PHE A 707 -25.42 11.29 -20.87
CA PHE A 707 -24.88 12.61 -20.60
C PHE A 707 -25.14 13.08 -19.17
N ALA A 708 -26.31 12.78 -18.60
CA ALA A 708 -26.63 13.08 -17.20
C ALA A 708 -25.74 12.28 -16.24
N ALA A 709 -25.56 10.97 -16.48
CA ALA A 709 -24.67 10.12 -15.69
C ALA A 709 -23.23 10.66 -15.67
N PHE A 710 -22.72 10.97 -16.86
CA PHE A 710 -21.38 11.52 -17.05
C PHE A 710 -21.23 12.88 -16.36
N SER A 711 -22.18 13.79 -16.57
CA SER A 711 -22.06 15.18 -16.08
C SER A 711 -22.16 15.28 -14.57
N VAL A 712 -23.07 14.54 -13.93
CA VAL A 712 -23.26 14.57 -12.47
C VAL A 712 -22.05 13.96 -11.75
N SER A 713 -21.57 12.82 -12.22
CA SER A 713 -20.39 12.16 -11.65
C SER A 713 -19.11 12.98 -11.87
N PHE A 714 -18.96 13.57 -13.06
CA PHE A 714 -17.88 14.51 -13.38
C PHE A 714 -17.91 15.73 -12.46
N ALA A 715 -19.05 16.40 -12.31
CA ALA A 715 -19.17 17.58 -11.47
C ALA A 715 -18.86 17.28 -10.00
N GLY A 716 -19.34 16.14 -9.48
CA GLY A 716 -19.05 15.70 -8.12
C GLY A 716 -17.57 15.40 -7.91
N ALA A 717 -16.93 14.67 -8.82
CA ALA A 717 -15.50 14.39 -8.76
C ALA A 717 -14.65 15.65 -8.92
N LEU A 718 -15.03 16.56 -9.82
CA LEU A 718 -14.34 17.81 -10.04
C LEU A 718 -14.42 18.71 -8.79
N LEU A 719 -15.61 18.82 -8.20
CA LEU A 719 -15.82 19.55 -6.95
C LEU A 719 -14.99 18.94 -5.80
N ASN A 720 -14.97 17.60 -5.69
CA ASN A 720 -14.12 16.93 -4.72
C ASN A 720 -12.66 17.30 -4.89
N ASN A 721 -12.17 17.27 -6.14
CA ASN A 721 -10.76 17.51 -6.43
C ASN A 721 -10.39 18.97 -6.16
N PHE A 722 -11.28 19.93 -6.47
CA PHE A 722 -11.11 21.33 -6.07
C PHE A 722 -11.10 21.51 -4.54
N LEU A 723 -12.03 20.88 -3.81
CA LEU A 723 -12.08 20.96 -2.35
C LEU A 723 -10.88 20.24 -1.70
N SER A 724 -10.32 19.22 -2.35
CA SER A 724 -9.19 18.44 -1.85
C SER A 724 -7.84 19.13 -2.05
N THR A 725 -7.74 20.15 -2.92
CA THR A 725 -6.52 20.98 -3.03
C THR A 725 -6.22 21.81 -1.77
N THR A 726 -7.11 21.76 -0.77
CA THR A 726 -6.85 22.25 0.58
C THR A 726 -6.47 21.15 1.58
N ALA A 727 -6.07 19.95 1.12
CA ALA A 727 -5.60 18.84 1.95
C ALA A 727 -4.49 19.34 2.88
N SER A 728 -4.79 19.34 4.16
CA SER A 728 -4.00 20.04 5.14
C SER A 728 -3.81 19.21 6.41
N GLY A 729 -2.67 19.40 7.07
CA GLY A 729 -2.35 18.80 8.37
C GLY A 729 -1.68 19.84 9.26
N THR A 730 -1.45 19.52 10.53
CA THR A 730 -0.75 20.44 11.45
C THR A 730 0.76 20.16 11.46
N PRO A 731 1.59 21.08 12.00
CA PRO A 731 3.03 20.85 12.19
C PRO A 731 3.35 19.57 12.98
N LEU A 732 2.45 19.14 13.88
CA LEU A 732 2.58 17.87 14.58
C LEU A 732 2.52 16.65 13.64
N HIS A 733 1.64 16.66 12.63
CA HIS A 733 1.58 15.58 11.62
C HIS A 733 2.88 15.50 10.81
N ALA A 734 3.42 16.65 10.40
CA ALA A 734 4.67 16.69 9.67
C ALA A 734 5.86 16.16 10.48
N LEU A 735 5.92 16.45 11.78
CA LEU A 735 6.99 15.94 12.64
C LEU A 735 6.87 14.44 12.94
N CYS A 736 5.66 13.88 13.01
CA CYS A 736 5.47 12.43 13.08
C CYS A 736 6.05 11.72 11.83
N ALA A 737 5.89 12.33 10.65
CA ALA A 737 6.51 11.83 9.42
C ALA A 737 8.03 12.02 9.38
N GLN A 738 8.57 13.03 10.07
CA GLN A 738 10.00 13.36 10.14
C GLN A 738 10.73 12.75 11.36
N HIS A 739 10.15 11.74 12.00
CA HIS A 739 10.64 11.15 13.25
C HIS A 739 12.09 10.64 13.24
N LEU A 740 12.66 10.35 12.07
CA LEU A 740 14.05 9.92 11.92
C LEU A 740 15.07 11.05 12.12
N GLN A 741 14.61 12.31 12.20
CA GLN A 741 15.51 13.43 12.45
C GLN A 741 15.87 13.54 13.93
N PRO A 742 17.16 13.71 14.26
CA PRO A 742 17.57 13.96 15.64
C PRO A 742 16.89 15.23 16.17
N GLY A 743 16.26 15.12 17.34
CA GLY A 743 15.51 16.22 17.96
C GLY A 743 14.03 16.34 17.53
N ALA A 744 13.51 15.50 16.62
CA ALA A 744 12.10 15.57 16.19
C ALA A 744 11.11 15.40 17.36
N ALA A 745 11.37 14.47 18.29
CA ALA A 745 10.55 14.28 19.48
C ALA A 745 10.55 15.51 20.41
N SER A 746 11.69 16.20 20.48
CA SER A 746 11.86 17.42 21.28
C SER A 746 11.19 18.64 20.64
N VAL A 747 11.16 18.73 19.30
CA VAL A 747 10.35 19.74 18.59
C VAL A 747 8.85 19.44 18.75
N VAL A 748 8.42 18.17 18.75
CA VAL A 748 7.04 17.81 19.09
C VAL A 748 6.70 18.26 20.52
N ARG A 749 7.59 18.01 21.48
CA ARG A 749 7.44 18.47 22.87
C ARG A 749 7.33 19.99 22.97
N LEU A 750 8.18 20.71 22.23
CA LEU A 750 8.15 22.18 22.11
C LEU A 750 6.79 22.66 21.59
N LEU A 751 6.29 22.10 20.49
CA LEU A 751 4.97 22.47 19.93
C LEU A 751 3.82 22.18 20.91
N CYS A 752 3.83 21.03 21.59
CA CYS A 752 2.84 20.70 22.61
C CYS A 752 2.83 21.73 23.75
N ARG A 753 3.99 22.17 24.22
CA ARG A 753 4.11 23.22 25.25
C ARG A 753 3.67 24.59 24.76
N MET A 754 3.88 24.89 23.48
CA MET A 754 3.35 26.09 22.81
C MET A 754 1.84 26.00 22.52
N ARG A 755 1.12 25.00 23.06
CA ARG A 755 -0.33 24.77 22.89
C ARG A 755 -0.75 24.38 21.47
N ALA A 756 0.07 23.60 20.77
CA ALA A 756 -0.38 22.93 19.55
C ALA A 756 -1.55 21.97 19.83
N ASP A 757 -2.52 21.91 18.92
CA ASP A 757 -3.66 21.00 19.03
C ASP A 757 -3.23 19.56 18.71
N VAL A 758 -2.98 18.80 19.77
CA VAL A 758 -2.57 17.38 19.71
C VAL A 758 -3.65 16.44 19.17
N ASN A 759 -4.88 16.94 18.98
CA ASN A 759 -6.03 16.18 18.49
C ASN A 759 -6.58 16.70 17.15
N ALA A 760 -5.92 17.68 16.53
CA ALA A 760 -6.30 18.16 15.21
C ALA A 760 -6.32 17.01 14.21
N GLY A 761 -7.38 16.87 13.42
CA GLY A 761 -7.39 15.91 12.31
C GLY A 761 -6.66 16.49 11.11
N ASP A 762 -5.88 15.68 10.40
CA ASP A 762 -5.47 16.00 9.04
C ASP A 762 -6.65 15.92 8.05
N SER A 763 -6.39 16.10 6.76
CA SER A 763 -7.39 16.00 5.69
C SER A 763 -8.09 14.64 5.59
N GLU A 764 -7.54 13.60 6.21
CA GLU A 764 -8.11 12.25 6.26
C GLU A 764 -8.84 12.00 7.59
N GLY A 765 -8.75 12.93 8.53
CA GLY A 765 -9.32 12.83 9.87
C GLY A 765 -8.43 12.08 10.86
N ASP A 766 -7.22 11.73 10.47
CA ASP A 766 -6.23 11.09 11.33
C ASP A 766 -5.61 12.12 12.28
N SER A 767 -5.42 11.75 13.55
CA SER A 767 -4.75 12.60 14.53
C SER A 767 -3.23 12.47 14.48
N PRO A 768 -2.46 13.41 15.05
CA PRO A 768 -1.00 13.28 15.15
C PRO A 768 -0.57 12.00 15.84
N LEU A 769 -1.36 11.51 16.81
CA LEU A 769 -1.12 10.25 17.50
C LEU A 769 -1.32 9.03 16.58
N ALA A 770 -2.27 9.09 15.63
CA ALA A 770 -2.45 8.05 14.62
C ALA A 770 -1.23 7.99 13.68
N HIS A 771 -0.74 9.15 13.22
CA HIS A 771 0.51 9.24 12.46
C HIS A 771 1.71 8.70 13.24
N ALA A 772 1.88 9.11 14.51
CA ALA A 772 3.00 8.65 15.34
C ALA A 772 3.03 7.11 15.47
N ARG A 773 1.86 6.49 15.62
CA ARG A 773 1.70 5.04 15.74
C ARG A 773 1.90 4.33 14.40
N TYR A 774 1.40 4.90 13.31
CA TYR A 774 1.64 4.42 11.95
C TYR A 774 3.14 4.35 11.64
N PHE A 775 3.89 5.42 11.94
CA PHE A 775 5.33 5.46 11.72
C PHE A 775 6.15 4.69 12.78
N GLY A 776 5.51 4.08 13.80
CA GLY A 776 6.19 3.27 14.82
C GLY A 776 7.00 4.07 15.85
N THR A 777 6.65 5.34 16.06
CA THR A 777 7.47 6.31 16.80
C THR A 777 7.12 6.36 18.29
N LYS A 778 7.67 5.42 19.08
CA LYS A 778 7.32 5.27 20.50
C LYS A 778 7.53 6.54 21.35
N GLU A 779 8.60 7.28 21.11
CA GLU A 779 8.91 8.51 21.87
C GLU A 779 7.90 9.63 21.58
N ILE A 780 7.59 9.88 20.30
CA ILE A 780 6.59 10.87 19.88
C ILE A 780 5.19 10.44 20.35
N GLU A 781 4.87 9.15 20.27
CA GLU A 781 3.61 8.60 20.78
C GLU A 781 3.45 8.85 22.29
N GLN A 782 4.50 8.64 23.07
CA GLN A 782 4.49 8.90 24.52
C GLN A 782 4.30 10.39 24.82
N VAL A 783 5.01 11.28 24.13
CA VAL A 783 4.85 12.73 24.29
C VAL A 783 3.42 13.15 23.95
N LEU A 784 2.89 12.76 22.79
CA LEU A 784 1.52 13.12 22.40
C LEU A 784 0.47 12.60 23.39
N ARG A 785 0.65 11.38 23.95
CA ARG A 785 -0.23 10.85 25.00
C ARG A 785 -0.18 11.64 26.30
N GLN A 786 1.02 12.03 26.74
CA GLN A 786 1.20 12.84 27.96
C GLN A 786 0.46 14.18 27.87
N TYR A 787 0.43 14.78 26.68
CA TYR A 787 -0.29 16.04 26.43
C TYR A 787 -1.76 15.86 26.02
N GLY A 788 -2.34 14.66 26.18
CA GLY A 788 -3.78 14.40 25.98
C GLY A 788 -4.20 14.06 24.55
N GLY A 789 -3.26 13.62 23.71
CA GLY A 789 -3.54 13.13 22.36
C GLY A 789 -4.41 11.86 22.37
N LYS A 790 -5.43 11.84 21.51
CA LYS A 790 -6.37 10.74 21.33
C LYS A 790 -6.15 10.13 19.95
N LEU A 791 -6.26 8.81 19.88
CA LEU A 791 -6.20 8.09 18.62
C LEU A 791 -7.55 8.30 17.89
N ARG A 792 -7.54 9.03 16.78
CA ARG A 792 -8.69 9.31 15.93
C ARG A 792 -8.25 9.18 14.46
N GLY A 793 -9.16 8.75 13.60
CA GLY A 793 -8.84 8.48 12.19
C GLY A 793 -9.57 7.27 11.61
N PRO A 794 -10.11 7.35 10.37
CA PRO A 794 -10.79 6.22 9.73
C PRO A 794 -9.86 5.02 9.50
N TYR A 795 -8.57 5.24 9.25
CA TYR A 795 -7.61 4.16 8.97
C TYR A 795 -7.29 3.30 10.21
N TYR A 796 -7.33 3.87 11.41
CA TYR A 796 -7.06 3.14 12.65
C TYR A 796 -8.30 2.54 13.33
N GLN A 797 -9.51 2.99 12.99
CA GLN A 797 -10.75 2.43 13.55
C GLN A 797 -11.12 1.06 12.96
N PHE A 798 -10.70 0.76 11.72
CA PHE A 798 -10.97 -0.52 11.08
C PHE A 798 -9.97 -1.63 11.44
N SER A 799 -8.76 -1.32 11.91
CA SER A 799 -7.72 -2.32 12.15
C SER A 799 -7.79 -3.03 13.52
N PHE A 800 -8.69 -2.61 14.43
CA PHE A 800 -8.73 -3.13 15.81
C PHE A 800 -10.13 -3.47 16.36
N ARG A 801 -11.16 -3.61 15.52
CA ARG A 801 -12.36 -4.36 15.95
C ARG A 801 -12.11 -5.85 15.70
N ARG A 802 -11.75 -6.51 16.81
CA ARG A 802 -11.59 -7.96 16.98
C ARG A 802 -12.64 -8.79 16.25
#